data_AF-A0A1V4IQ28-F1
#
_entry.id   AF-A0A1V4IQ28-F1
#
_cell.length_a   1.000
_cell.length_b   1.000
_cell.length_c   1.000
_cell.angle_alpha   90.00
_cell.angle_beta   90.00
_cell.angle_gamma   90.00
#
_symmetry.space_group_name_H-M   'P 1'
#
loop_
_entity.id
_entity.type
_entity.pdbx_description
1 polymer ?
#
loop_
_entity_poly.entity_id
_entity_poly.type
_entity_poly.pdbx_seq_one_letter_code
_entity_poly.pdbx_strand_id
1 'polypeptide(L)'
;MGFWESDKQKKQNKSENASLKAKLKDGAQIQFEKGLMNIKLLTEDMFKVTFTKTGKFLNVPSFAVINEKSLEKFTLEDNEENIVIGTDKLMIAVRKADGAISVTNSSGRLIYKSKEEGFCWNRDTIKCNIDMDQNNHFYGLGEKTGFLDKKGRKYVMWNTDEPLHTPTKDPLYKSIPFLINFDGQESYGILVDNPGRTWFDLREDNDNFYSFEVDDEEINFYFIYGGKLKDVVSKYSDITGRMTMPPMWSLGYQQCRWSYYPESTIKKLAGDFREKNIPCDVIYLDIDYMDGYRVFTWDENGFPDPERMLTELREQGFKVVTIVDPGVKKDAEYDVYMDGLKKDVYCKEPEGNIYHGEVWPGVAAYPDFTKEKTQEWWAEKHKALIGKGIAGIWNDMNEPSDFSVDSSQDRTLATVPDHVMMDNNGNPRSFRRYHNIYGFSMCKGTRKAFENLKPEERPFIVTRSAYAGIQRYSAVWTGDNTSWWEHLESAIPMHMNIGMSGVPFVGGDVGGFQGDATGELFARWIQLGAFTPFFRGHSAIYTIQQEPWAFNEKVEAISKKYIDLRYKLLPYNYNEFYKASTTGIPIMRPLVLEYEADKEVYNLNDEFLYGENILVAPVTRPSVTKKCVYLPKGCWFNYWTEEYIEGGKYVLVDAPMDVLPMFVKGGSIIPNAEVVNYVGEKKQDKLTLDIYLGLDGKYSLYEDDGVSNEYKDGVYSMTEFSVKTENNKINICIKPVTSAYDTGRKVYGIVIHGVLKKPVSINGEEIILYNESKKTLSFSVEDLKAKQDIVVQF
;
A
#
# COMPACT_ATOMS: atom_id res chain seq x y z
N MET A 1 6.82 35.51 32.19
CA MET A 1 7.69 35.28 33.36
C MET A 1 6.95 34.37 34.32
N GLY A 2 7.60 33.28 34.72
CA GLY A 2 7.22 32.45 35.87
C GLY A 2 6.34 31.23 35.56
N PHE A 3 6.94 30.16 35.03
CA PHE A 3 6.65 28.76 35.38
C PHE A 3 7.79 27.90 34.81
N TRP A 4 8.97 28.02 35.43
CA TRP A 4 10.03 27.03 35.39
C TRP A 4 10.31 26.61 36.83
N GLU A 5 10.71 25.36 37.00
CA GLU A 5 11.07 24.66 38.24
C GLU A 5 9.94 23.97 39.02
N SER A 6 9.62 22.75 38.61
CA SER A 6 9.92 21.59 39.47
C SER A 6 9.88 20.28 38.66
N ASP A 7 10.92 20.05 37.86
CA ASP A 7 11.26 18.69 37.41
C ASP A 7 11.83 17.92 38.62
N LYS A 8 10.92 17.33 39.40
CA LYS A 8 11.27 16.08 40.09
C LYS A 8 11.41 15.03 39.00
N GLN A 9 12.64 14.71 38.61
CA GLN A 9 12.98 13.49 37.88
C GLN A 9 12.23 12.32 38.54
N LYS A 10 11.09 11.92 37.97
CA LYS A 10 10.45 10.66 38.32
C LYS A 10 11.46 9.60 37.91
N LYS A 11 11.95 8.79 38.85
CA LYS A 11 12.87 7.67 38.57
C LYS A 11 12.25 6.80 37.46
N GLN A 12 12.74 6.96 36.24
CA GLN A 12 12.40 6.12 35.11
C GLN A 12 13.04 4.75 35.36
N ASN A 13 12.27 3.67 35.23
CA ASN A 13 12.84 2.34 35.36
C ASN A 13 13.55 1.97 34.06
N LYS A 14 14.60 1.16 34.19
CA LYS A 14 15.55 0.81 33.13
C LYS A 14 15.89 -0.66 33.20
N SER A 15 16.24 -1.26 32.06
CA SER A 15 16.83 -2.59 32.01
C SER A 15 18.26 -2.53 32.53
N GLU A 16 18.55 -3.26 33.59
CA GLU A 16 19.89 -3.31 34.21
C GLU A 16 20.18 -4.73 34.68
N ASN A 17 21.47 -5.06 34.79
CA ASN A 17 21.96 -6.33 35.32
C ASN A 17 21.41 -7.55 34.55
N ALA A 18 21.62 -7.56 33.23
CA ALA A 18 21.26 -8.68 32.36
C ALA A 18 22.11 -9.93 32.66
N SER A 19 21.43 -11.08 32.70
CA SER A 19 22.05 -12.40 32.81
C SER A 19 21.35 -13.41 31.92
N LEU A 20 22.10 -14.38 31.38
CA LEU A 20 21.52 -15.45 30.58
C LEU A 20 20.68 -16.34 31.49
N LYS A 21 19.37 -16.40 31.24
CA LYS A 21 18.45 -17.25 31.99
C LYS A 21 18.34 -18.63 31.39
N ALA A 22 18.21 -18.70 30.06
CA ALA A 22 18.13 -19.98 29.35
C ALA A 22 18.56 -19.83 27.88
N LYS A 23 19.22 -20.86 27.36
CA LYS A 23 19.33 -21.09 25.91
C LYS A 23 18.01 -21.68 25.42
N LEU A 24 17.39 -21.04 24.44
CA LEU A 24 16.19 -21.55 23.78
C LEU A 24 16.58 -22.37 22.53
N LYS A 25 15.61 -23.06 21.94
CA LYS A 25 15.83 -23.84 20.71
C LYS A 25 16.25 -22.96 19.54
N ASP A 26 15.77 -21.73 19.52
CA ASP A 26 15.86 -20.76 18.45
C ASP A 26 16.26 -19.37 18.99
N GLY A 27 17.07 -19.31 20.05
CA GLY A 27 17.57 -18.05 20.59
C GLY A 27 17.89 -18.12 22.08
N ALA A 28 17.58 -17.06 22.82
CA ALA A 28 17.90 -16.96 24.24
C ALA A 28 16.85 -16.18 25.04
N GLN A 29 16.77 -16.54 26.32
CA GLN A 29 16.01 -15.80 27.33
C GLN A 29 16.98 -15.13 28.30
N ILE A 30 16.77 -13.85 28.54
CA ILE A 30 17.65 -12.97 29.30
C ILE A 30 16.86 -12.35 30.45
N GLN A 31 17.36 -12.53 31.67
CA GLN A 31 16.78 -12.01 32.90
C GLN A 31 17.46 -10.70 33.27
N PHE A 32 16.66 -9.71 33.64
CA PHE A 32 17.12 -8.44 34.21
C PHE A 32 16.77 -8.37 35.69
N GLU A 33 17.29 -7.37 36.40
CA GLU A 33 16.81 -7.06 37.75
C GLU A 33 15.29 -6.82 37.77
N LYS A 34 14.79 -6.11 36.74
CA LYS A 34 13.37 -5.87 36.51
C LYS A 34 13.03 -6.18 35.05
N GLY A 35 12.26 -7.24 34.85
CA GLY A 35 11.78 -7.64 33.54
C GLY A 35 12.48 -8.88 32.96
N LEU A 36 12.03 -9.27 31.77
CA LEU A 36 12.46 -10.48 31.08
C LEU A 36 12.47 -10.21 29.57
N MET A 37 13.48 -10.70 28.87
CA MET A 37 13.57 -10.60 27.41
C MET A 37 13.73 -11.97 26.77
N ASN A 38 13.04 -12.18 25.66
CA ASN A 38 13.33 -13.25 24.71
C ASN A 38 13.88 -12.63 23.43
N ILE A 39 14.97 -13.21 22.92
CA ILE A 39 15.43 -13.02 21.55
C ILE A 39 15.18 -14.34 20.83
N LYS A 40 14.33 -14.30 19.79
CA LYS A 40 14.01 -15.44 18.93
C LYS A 40 14.54 -15.19 17.53
N LEU A 41 15.34 -16.10 17.00
CA LEU A 41 15.89 -16.09 15.65
C LEU A 41 14.88 -16.71 14.68
N LEU A 42 14.51 -15.95 13.65
CA LEU A 42 13.57 -16.39 12.62
C LEU A 42 14.32 -16.94 11.40
N THR A 43 15.34 -16.20 10.97
CA THR A 43 16.26 -16.52 9.87
C THR A 43 17.67 -16.05 10.26
N GLU A 44 18.67 -16.31 9.42
CA GLU A 44 20.03 -15.83 9.67
C GLU A 44 20.13 -14.30 9.75
N ASP A 45 19.20 -13.58 9.13
CA ASP A 45 19.14 -12.11 9.02
C ASP A 45 17.92 -11.47 9.70
N MET A 46 17.17 -12.22 10.52
CA MET A 46 15.97 -11.71 11.18
C MET A 46 15.77 -12.31 12.56
N PHE A 47 15.45 -11.46 13.52
CA PHE A 47 15.11 -11.89 14.87
C PHE A 47 14.00 -11.03 15.47
N LYS A 48 13.29 -11.61 16.43
CA LYS A 48 12.26 -10.96 17.24
C LYS A 48 12.80 -10.74 18.64
N VAL A 49 12.52 -9.55 19.18
CA VAL A 49 12.76 -9.21 20.58
C VAL A 49 11.42 -9.01 21.26
N THR A 50 11.21 -9.73 22.35
CA THR A 50 10.06 -9.55 23.25
C THR A 50 10.61 -9.18 24.62
N PHE A 51 10.34 -7.96 25.09
CA PHE A 51 10.70 -7.52 26.44
C PHE A 51 9.44 -7.20 27.25
N THR A 52 9.35 -7.74 28.47
CA THR A 52 8.26 -7.46 29.42
C THR A 52 8.82 -6.86 30.70
N LYS A 53 8.17 -5.79 31.18
CA LYS A 53 8.54 -5.14 32.46
C LYS A 53 8.01 -5.91 33.69
N THR A 54 7.07 -6.82 33.50
CA THR A 54 6.41 -7.57 34.60
C THR A 54 7.10 -8.90 34.91
N GLY A 55 8.04 -9.31 34.05
CA GLY A 55 8.68 -10.63 34.10
C GLY A 55 7.80 -11.78 33.59
N LYS A 56 6.59 -11.47 33.10
CA LYS A 56 5.67 -12.44 32.47
C LYS A 56 5.29 -11.94 31.08
N PHE A 57 5.37 -12.83 30.10
CA PHE A 57 4.96 -12.51 28.73
C PHE A 57 3.44 -12.51 28.61
N LEU A 58 2.90 -11.59 27.81
CA LEU A 58 1.45 -11.46 27.56
C LEU A 58 0.93 -12.62 26.71
N ASN A 59 1.78 -13.26 25.91
CA ASN A 59 1.45 -14.35 24.99
C ASN A 59 0.29 -14.02 24.02
N VAL A 60 0.17 -12.74 23.63
CA VAL A 60 -0.79 -12.31 22.60
C VAL A 60 -0.20 -12.62 21.22
N PRO A 61 -0.87 -13.42 20.37
CA PRO A 61 -0.39 -13.69 19.02
C PRO A 61 -0.33 -12.41 18.17
N SER A 62 0.57 -12.39 17.19
CA SER A 62 0.64 -11.29 16.22
C SER A 62 -0.58 -11.29 15.31
N PHE A 63 -1.10 -10.09 15.01
CA PHE A 63 -2.09 -9.88 13.94
C PHE A 63 -1.41 -9.63 12.58
N ALA A 64 -0.20 -9.07 12.61
CA ALA A 64 0.56 -8.73 11.42
C ALA A 64 1.34 -9.92 10.86
N VAL A 65 2.10 -10.62 11.72
CA VAL A 65 3.02 -11.69 11.34
C VAL A 65 2.29 -13.03 11.29
N ILE A 66 2.33 -13.67 10.11
CA ILE A 66 1.69 -14.97 9.84
C ILE A 66 2.69 -16.09 9.57
N ASN A 67 3.98 -15.76 9.45
CA ASN A 67 5.04 -16.70 9.13
C ASN A 67 6.25 -16.48 10.05
N GLU A 68 6.12 -16.94 11.29
CA GLU A 68 7.17 -16.85 12.31
C GLU A 68 8.01 -18.13 12.33
N LYS A 69 9.06 -18.18 11.50
CA LYS A 69 10.01 -19.30 11.45
C LYS A 69 10.88 -19.38 12.71
N SER A 70 11.60 -20.49 12.87
CA SER A 70 12.58 -20.70 13.94
C SER A 70 13.90 -21.16 13.35
N LEU A 71 14.98 -20.42 13.61
CA LEU A 71 16.34 -20.79 13.24
C LEU A 71 17.03 -21.50 14.42
N GLU A 72 17.29 -22.80 14.28
CA GLU A 72 17.88 -23.62 15.35
C GLU A 72 19.41 -23.66 15.31
N LYS A 73 20.02 -23.36 14.16
CA LYS A 73 21.47 -23.33 13.97
C LYS A 73 22.00 -21.94 14.30
N PHE A 74 22.53 -21.77 15.50
CA PHE A 74 23.17 -20.54 15.97
C PHE A 74 24.20 -20.82 17.08
N THR A 75 25.11 -19.88 17.30
CA THR A 75 26.03 -19.89 18.44
C THR A 75 25.47 -19.02 19.57
N LEU A 76 25.72 -19.43 20.82
CA LEU A 76 25.39 -18.64 22.00
C LEU A 76 26.61 -18.65 22.91
N GLU A 77 27.15 -17.46 23.19
CA GLU A 77 28.28 -17.25 24.08
C GLU A 77 27.87 -16.30 25.20
N ASP A 78 28.23 -16.66 26.43
CA ASP A 78 27.97 -15.86 27.63
C ASP A 78 29.32 -15.49 28.26
N ASN A 79 29.78 -14.25 28.05
CA ASN A 79 31.07 -13.76 28.54
C ASN A 79 30.89 -12.70 29.64
N GLU A 80 31.97 -12.12 30.15
CA GLU A 80 31.91 -11.18 31.29
C GLU A 80 31.08 -9.92 30.98
N GLU A 81 31.10 -9.44 29.74
CA GLU A 81 30.46 -8.18 29.34
C GLU A 81 29.13 -8.38 28.60
N ASN A 82 28.98 -9.46 27.84
CA ASN A 82 27.92 -9.64 26.85
C ASN A 82 27.38 -11.06 26.80
N ILE A 83 26.10 -11.17 26.41
CA ILE A 83 25.47 -12.39 25.91
C ILE A 83 25.39 -12.25 24.39
N VAL A 84 26.07 -13.11 23.65
CA VAL A 84 26.26 -13.00 22.19
C VAL A 84 25.60 -14.17 21.47
N ILE A 85 24.70 -13.86 20.53
CA ILE A 85 24.01 -14.80 19.67
C ILE A 85 24.53 -14.61 18.24
N GLY A 86 25.10 -15.66 17.64
CA GLY A 86 25.67 -15.61 16.29
C GLY A 86 24.90 -16.46 15.29
N THR A 87 24.61 -15.89 14.11
CA THR A 87 24.13 -16.58 12.91
C THR A 87 25.16 -16.48 11.80
N ASP A 88 24.90 -17.10 10.64
CA ASP A 88 25.79 -16.99 9.48
C ASP A 88 25.82 -15.55 8.89
N LYS A 89 24.88 -14.66 9.25
CA LYS A 89 24.81 -13.28 8.76
C LYS A 89 24.93 -12.19 9.81
N LEU A 90 24.59 -12.46 11.07
CA LEU A 90 24.47 -11.47 12.13
C LEU A 90 25.13 -11.95 13.42
N MET A 91 25.74 -11.01 14.14
CA MET A 91 26.10 -11.17 15.54
C MET A 91 25.28 -10.20 16.39
N ILE A 92 24.49 -10.73 17.31
CA ILE A 92 23.59 -9.99 18.20
C ILE A 92 24.19 -10.05 19.60
N ALA A 93 24.62 -8.91 20.14
CA ALA A 93 25.19 -8.83 21.48
C ALA A 93 24.27 -8.04 22.42
N VAL A 94 23.95 -8.63 23.57
CA VAL A 94 23.24 -7.97 24.68
C VAL A 94 24.24 -7.67 25.79
N ARG A 95 24.45 -6.39 26.06
CA ARG A 95 25.36 -5.93 27.11
C ARG A 95 24.78 -6.20 28.49
N LYS A 96 25.54 -6.85 29.37
CA LYS A 96 25.08 -7.27 30.70
C LYS A 96 24.81 -6.12 31.65
N ALA A 97 25.56 -5.02 31.54
CA ALA A 97 25.40 -3.87 32.44
C ALA A 97 23.98 -3.28 32.39
N ASP A 98 23.41 -3.13 31.19
CA ASP A 98 22.22 -2.30 30.95
C ASP A 98 21.27 -2.82 29.86
N GLY A 99 21.51 -4.02 29.35
CA GLY A 99 20.66 -4.64 28.34
C GLY A 99 20.75 -4.05 26.94
N ALA A 100 21.71 -3.16 26.67
CA ALA A 100 21.83 -2.58 25.33
C ALA A 100 22.08 -3.67 24.28
N ILE A 101 21.33 -3.63 23.19
CA ILE A 101 21.42 -4.57 22.07
C ILE A 101 22.25 -3.92 20.97
N SER A 102 23.25 -4.65 20.46
CA SER A 102 23.98 -4.29 19.24
C SER A 102 23.94 -5.42 18.22
N VAL A 103 23.90 -5.06 16.94
CA VAL A 103 23.88 -6.01 15.83
C VAL A 103 24.99 -5.65 14.86
N THR A 104 25.85 -6.60 14.55
CA THR A 104 26.84 -6.47 13.47
C THR A 104 26.56 -7.49 12.37
N ASN A 105 26.87 -7.13 11.12
CA ASN A 105 26.77 -8.05 9.99
C ASN A 105 28.01 -8.97 9.90
N SER A 106 28.02 -9.90 8.94
CA SER A 106 29.12 -10.86 8.74
C SER A 106 30.48 -10.22 8.38
N SER A 107 30.52 -8.94 8.01
CA SER A 107 31.77 -8.18 7.80
C SER A 107 32.29 -7.50 9.08
N GLY A 108 31.55 -7.58 10.19
CA GLY A 108 31.84 -6.89 11.45
C GLY A 108 31.36 -5.44 11.51
N ARG A 109 30.59 -4.98 10.50
CA ARG A 109 30.01 -3.62 10.47
C ARG A 109 28.84 -3.53 11.46
N LEU A 110 28.82 -2.48 12.28
CA LEU A 110 27.72 -2.17 13.18
C LEU A 110 26.50 -1.68 12.38
N ILE A 111 25.36 -2.34 12.57
CA ILE A 111 24.11 -2.06 11.85
C ILE A 111 23.09 -1.39 12.77
N TYR A 112 23.02 -1.84 14.01
CA TYR A 112 22.05 -1.38 15.00
C TYR A 112 22.70 -1.36 16.36
N LYS A 113 22.37 -0.33 17.16
CA LYS A 113 22.80 -0.23 18.55
C LYS A 113 21.78 0.57 19.36
N SER A 114 21.16 -0.06 20.36
CA SER A 114 20.36 0.68 21.33
C SER A 114 21.27 1.53 22.23
N LYS A 115 20.76 2.66 22.75
CA LYS A 115 21.45 3.47 23.75
C LYS A 115 21.71 2.67 25.03
N GLU A 116 22.51 3.28 25.91
CA GLU A 116 22.60 2.87 27.30
C GLU A 116 21.17 2.79 27.89
N GLU A 117 20.90 1.76 28.70
CA GLU A 117 19.56 1.43 29.21
C GLU A 117 18.61 0.91 28.12
N GLY A 118 18.96 -0.24 27.52
CA GLY A 118 18.34 -0.78 26.29
C GLY A 118 16.81 -0.67 26.23
N PHE A 119 16.13 -0.87 27.36
CA PHE A 119 14.71 -0.55 27.55
C PHE A 119 14.49 0.36 28.76
N CYS A 120 13.66 1.39 28.58
CA CYS A 120 13.21 2.25 29.67
C CYS A 120 11.67 2.29 29.72
N TRP A 121 11.09 2.43 30.91
CA TRP A 121 9.63 2.42 31.06
C TRP A 121 9.13 3.30 32.20
N ASN A 122 7.88 3.74 32.05
CA ASN A 122 7.14 4.49 33.06
C ASN A 122 5.67 4.05 33.05
N ARG A 123 5.12 3.68 34.21
CA ARG A 123 3.74 3.19 34.37
C ARG A 123 3.37 2.18 33.27
N ASP A 124 2.71 2.65 32.22
CA ASP A 124 2.10 1.84 31.15
C ASP A 124 2.92 1.78 29.86
N THR A 125 3.99 2.57 29.70
CA THR A 125 4.75 2.61 28.44
C THR A 125 6.12 1.98 28.55
N ILE A 126 6.61 1.39 27.46
CA ILE A 126 7.97 0.85 27.30
C ILE A 126 8.58 1.48 26.05
N LYS A 127 9.82 1.96 26.17
CA LYS A 127 10.55 2.69 25.13
C LYS A 127 11.92 2.06 24.89
N CYS A 128 12.34 2.03 23.62
CA CYS A 128 13.70 1.71 23.20
C CYS A 128 14.31 2.92 22.48
N ASN A 129 15.50 3.35 22.91
CA ASN A 129 16.27 4.41 22.27
C ASN A 129 17.41 3.77 21.45
N ILE A 130 17.66 4.24 20.24
CA ILE A 130 18.62 3.67 19.29
C ILE A 130 19.55 4.76 18.78
N ASP A 131 20.86 4.50 18.78
CA ASP A 131 21.86 5.41 18.22
C ASP A 131 21.49 5.77 16.76
N MET A 132 21.61 7.05 16.42
CA MET A 132 21.57 7.54 15.04
C MET A 132 22.71 8.53 14.80
N ASP A 133 23.03 8.77 13.54
CA ASP A 133 23.87 9.86 13.08
C ASP A 133 23.17 10.64 11.95
N GLN A 134 23.90 11.62 11.39
CA GLN A 134 23.37 12.49 10.35
C GLN A 134 23.07 11.76 9.03
N ASN A 135 23.66 10.60 8.77
CA ASN A 135 23.45 9.80 7.57
C ASN A 135 22.23 8.87 7.67
N ASN A 136 21.59 8.74 8.84
CA ASN A 136 20.36 7.97 8.95
C ASN A 136 19.20 8.68 8.24
N HIS A 137 18.53 7.93 7.38
CA HIS A 137 17.29 8.24 6.70
C HIS A 137 16.22 7.23 7.09
N PHE A 138 14.97 7.67 7.18
CA PHE A 138 13.87 6.86 7.69
C PHE A 138 12.71 6.80 6.71
N TYR A 139 12.24 5.60 6.38
CA TYR A 139 11.13 5.38 5.46
C TYR A 139 10.09 4.43 6.06
N GLY A 140 8.91 4.33 5.42
CA GLY A 140 7.80 3.51 5.87
C GLY A 140 6.85 4.25 6.79
N LEU A 141 6.46 3.62 7.90
CA LEU A 141 5.43 4.07 8.85
C LEU A 141 4.01 4.22 8.26
N GLY A 142 3.78 3.66 7.07
CA GLY A 142 2.49 3.68 6.40
C GLY A 142 2.04 5.08 5.99
N GLU A 143 0.79 5.39 6.31
CA GLU A 143 0.15 6.66 5.95
C GLU A 143 0.54 7.77 6.92
N LYS A 144 1.42 8.66 6.44
CA LYS A 144 1.91 9.82 7.19
C LYS A 144 2.05 11.02 6.26
N THR A 145 1.61 12.19 6.73
CA THR A 145 1.87 13.47 6.06
C THR A 145 3.37 13.80 6.02
N GLY A 146 3.73 14.84 5.28
CA GLY A 146 5.09 15.35 5.17
C GLY A 146 5.93 14.59 4.14
N PHE A 147 7.25 14.69 4.28
CA PHE A 147 8.20 14.22 3.27
C PHE A 147 8.37 12.69 3.27
N LEU A 148 9.02 12.21 2.22
CA LEU A 148 9.39 10.82 2.01
C LEU A 148 10.29 10.33 3.14
N ASP A 149 11.40 11.03 3.40
CA ASP A 149 12.24 10.82 4.57
C ASP A 149 11.52 11.33 5.83
N LYS A 150 11.33 10.43 6.80
CA LYS A 150 10.60 10.65 8.03
C LYS A 150 11.45 11.31 9.12
N LYS A 151 12.75 11.50 8.89
CA LYS A 151 13.66 12.20 9.81
C LYS A 151 13.12 13.57 10.24
N GLY A 152 13.36 13.95 11.49
CA GLY A 152 13.01 15.27 12.03
C GLY A 152 11.60 15.39 12.62
N ARG A 153 10.82 14.29 12.71
CA ARG A 153 9.45 14.31 13.25
C ARG A 153 9.18 13.16 14.21
N LYS A 154 8.15 13.34 15.04
CA LYS A 154 7.54 12.29 15.85
C LYS A 154 6.24 11.84 15.20
N TYR A 155 6.00 10.54 15.15
CA TYR A 155 4.81 9.93 14.58
C TYR A 155 4.10 9.04 15.59
N VAL A 156 2.78 8.98 15.49
CA VAL A 156 1.87 8.20 16.35
C VAL A 156 1.15 7.16 15.52
N MET A 157 1.08 5.93 16.01
CA MET A 157 0.24 4.88 15.46
C MET A 157 -1.05 4.82 16.26
N TRP A 158 -2.07 5.50 15.77
CA TRP A 158 -3.41 5.52 16.32
C TRP A 158 -4.38 5.88 15.19
N ASN A 159 -5.08 4.89 14.62
CA ASN A 159 -5.97 5.12 13.48
C ASN A 159 -7.00 6.18 13.86
N THR A 160 -7.01 7.30 13.14
CA THR A 160 -7.76 8.50 13.51
C THR A 160 -8.47 9.03 12.28
N ASP A 161 -9.76 9.30 12.44
CA ASP A 161 -10.58 9.95 11.43
C ASP A 161 -10.18 11.42 11.34
N GLU A 162 -9.26 11.75 10.42
CA GLU A 162 -8.70 13.09 10.27
C GLU A 162 -8.74 13.57 8.82
N PRO A 163 -9.73 14.39 8.43
CA PRO A 163 -9.86 14.86 7.05
C PRO A 163 -8.87 15.99 6.69
N LEU A 164 -8.27 16.68 7.66
CA LEU A 164 -7.43 17.85 7.40
C LEU A 164 -5.93 17.49 7.33
N HIS A 165 -5.48 16.97 6.18
CA HIS A 165 -4.10 16.49 5.95
C HIS A 165 -3.05 17.60 5.76
N THR A 166 -2.96 18.52 6.71
CA THR A 166 -1.88 19.52 6.72
C THR A 166 -0.50 18.87 6.90
N PRO A 167 0.60 19.51 6.46
CA PRO A 167 1.94 18.90 6.49
C PRO A 167 2.42 18.39 7.86
N THR A 168 1.91 18.98 8.96
CA THR A 168 2.26 18.59 10.33
C THR A 168 1.31 17.56 10.93
N LYS A 169 0.19 17.25 10.27
CA LYS A 169 -0.88 16.46 10.85
C LYS A 169 -0.50 14.98 10.96
N ASP A 170 -0.63 14.45 12.16
CA ASP A 170 -0.44 13.05 12.52
C ASP A 170 -1.11 12.84 13.89
N PRO A 171 -1.77 11.70 14.15
CA PRO A 171 -1.98 10.55 13.26
C PRO A 171 -3.04 10.78 12.16
N LEU A 172 -3.17 9.78 11.28
CA LEU A 172 -4.19 9.65 10.23
C LEU A 172 -4.87 8.26 10.34
N TYR A 173 -5.48 7.76 9.27
CA TYR A 173 -6.37 6.60 9.29
C TYR A 173 -5.66 5.25 9.47
N LYS A 174 -4.37 5.12 9.15
CA LYS A 174 -3.66 3.83 9.11
C LYS A 174 -2.43 3.81 10.01
N SER A 175 -2.21 2.66 10.64
CA SER A 175 -1.07 2.43 11.55
C SER A 175 -0.29 1.22 11.10
N ILE A 176 0.78 1.45 10.33
CA ILE A 176 1.72 0.40 9.94
C ILE A 176 3.04 0.66 10.67
N PRO A 177 3.25 0.06 11.87
CA PRO A 177 4.42 0.34 12.72
C PRO A 177 5.71 -0.32 12.21
N PHE A 178 5.99 -0.15 10.92
CA PHE A 178 7.18 -0.66 10.23
C PHE A 178 8.06 0.51 9.78
N LEU A 179 9.19 0.67 10.46
CA LEU A 179 10.21 1.66 10.17
C LEU A 179 11.34 1.01 9.37
N ILE A 180 11.78 1.65 8.30
CA ILE A 180 13.00 1.28 7.58
C ILE A 180 14.05 2.33 7.89
N ASN A 181 15.21 1.90 8.38
CA ASN A 181 16.38 2.75 8.56
C ASN A 181 17.38 2.45 7.43
N PHE A 182 17.90 3.51 6.83
CA PHE A 182 19.02 3.46 5.89
C PHE A 182 20.10 4.44 6.34
N ASP A 183 21.33 3.95 6.54
CA ASP A 183 22.45 4.75 7.05
C ASP A 183 23.34 5.34 5.93
N GLY A 184 22.86 5.30 4.69
CA GLY A 184 23.61 5.70 3.50
C GLY A 184 24.50 4.59 2.91
N GLN A 185 24.58 3.42 3.54
CA GLN A 185 25.29 2.24 3.01
C GLN A 185 24.43 0.99 3.07
N GLU A 186 23.83 0.68 4.23
CA GLU A 186 23.00 -0.50 4.42
C GLU A 186 21.69 -0.14 5.12
N SER A 187 20.73 -1.05 5.03
CA SER A 187 19.39 -0.86 5.61
C SER A 187 18.89 -2.04 6.41
N TYR A 188 18.06 -1.72 7.39
CA TYR A 188 17.30 -2.66 8.19
C TYR A 188 15.89 -2.13 8.47
N GLY A 189 14.98 -3.05 8.78
CA GLY A 189 13.62 -2.75 9.19
C GLY A 189 13.37 -3.06 10.66
N ILE A 190 12.49 -2.28 11.29
CA ILE A 190 11.91 -2.53 12.62
C ILE A 190 10.40 -2.55 12.49
N LEU A 191 9.77 -3.71 12.68
CA LEU A 191 8.33 -3.81 12.91
C LEU A 191 8.08 -3.82 14.41
N VAL A 192 7.43 -2.78 14.95
CA VAL A 192 6.93 -2.77 16.33
C VAL A 192 5.55 -3.40 16.33
N ASP A 193 5.48 -4.67 16.70
CA ASP A 193 4.26 -5.48 16.64
C ASP A 193 3.39 -5.24 17.87
N ASN A 194 2.75 -4.08 17.90
CA ASN A 194 1.81 -3.70 18.95
C ASN A 194 0.52 -3.09 18.32
N PRO A 195 -0.64 -3.74 18.54
CA PRO A 195 -1.93 -3.27 18.00
C PRO A 195 -2.54 -2.09 18.76
N GLY A 196 -1.95 -1.69 19.89
CA GLY A 196 -2.29 -0.47 20.62
C GLY A 196 -1.50 0.74 20.13
N ARG A 197 -1.48 1.79 20.94
CA ARG A 197 -0.81 3.04 20.61
C ARG A 197 0.70 2.90 20.64
N THR A 198 1.38 3.33 19.57
CA THR A 198 2.85 3.40 19.52
C THR A 198 3.33 4.75 19.02
N TRP A 199 4.57 5.10 19.37
CA TRP A 199 5.23 6.34 18.95
C TRP A 199 6.58 6.03 18.34
N PHE A 200 6.92 6.77 17.29
CA PHE A 200 8.26 6.78 16.69
C PHE A 200 8.78 8.21 16.77
N ASP A 201 9.84 8.44 17.53
CA ASP A 201 10.50 9.74 17.64
C ASP A 201 11.77 9.73 16.81
N LEU A 202 11.73 10.39 15.66
CA LEU A 202 12.83 10.46 14.68
C LEU A 202 13.43 11.87 14.60
N ARG A 203 13.15 12.70 15.62
CA ARG A 203 13.70 14.05 15.71
C ARG A 203 15.17 13.98 16.04
N GLU A 204 15.95 14.88 15.45
CA GLU A 204 17.32 15.09 15.90
C GLU A 204 17.28 15.88 17.21
N ASP A 205 17.91 15.36 18.25
CA ASP A 205 18.26 16.08 19.46
C ASP A 205 19.78 16.01 19.68
N ASN A 206 20.27 16.67 20.74
CA ASN A 206 21.70 16.70 21.03
C ASN A 206 22.29 15.32 21.38
N ASP A 207 21.45 14.33 21.65
CA ASP A 207 21.86 13.00 22.15
C ASP A 207 21.96 11.96 21.00
N ASN A 208 21.65 12.37 19.76
CA ASN A 208 21.81 11.58 18.54
C ASN A 208 21.18 10.18 18.63
N PHE A 209 19.90 10.12 19.02
CA PHE A 209 19.14 8.86 19.04
C PHE A 209 17.76 9.04 18.42
N TYR A 210 17.20 7.96 17.87
CA TYR A 210 15.78 7.85 17.56
C TYR A 210 15.15 6.82 18.50
N SER A 211 13.83 6.78 18.58
CA SER A 211 13.17 5.84 19.47
C SER A 211 11.83 5.33 18.98
N PHE A 212 11.44 4.18 19.51
CA PHE A 212 10.06 3.73 19.46
C PHE A 212 9.56 3.40 20.87
N GLU A 213 8.28 3.70 21.10
CA GLU A 213 7.61 3.53 22.39
C GLU A 213 6.26 2.85 22.17
N VAL A 214 5.91 1.91 23.04
CA VAL A 214 4.62 1.25 23.06
C VAL A 214 3.86 1.62 24.33
N ASP A 215 2.58 1.87 24.18
CA ASP A 215 1.66 1.84 25.30
C ASP A 215 1.28 0.38 25.57
N ASP A 216 2.10 -0.32 26.34
CA ASP A 216 1.86 -1.70 26.80
C ASP A 216 2.81 -2.15 27.92
N GLU A 217 2.55 -3.32 28.49
CA GLU A 217 3.41 -3.99 29.47
C GLU A 217 4.50 -4.87 28.83
N GLU A 218 4.42 -5.05 27.51
CA GLU A 218 5.35 -5.83 26.71
C GLU A 218 5.62 -5.10 25.38
N ILE A 219 6.89 -5.04 24.99
CA ILE A 219 7.29 -4.56 23.67
C ILE A 219 7.75 -5.75 22.83
N ASN A 220 7.13 -5.88 21.65
CA ASN A 220 7.47 -6.87 20.64
C ASN A 220 7.97 -6.14 19.41
N PHE A 221 9.20 -6.40 18.98
CA PHE A 221 9.68 -5.89 17.70
C PHE A 221 10.48 -6.92 16.93
N TYR A 222 10.39 -6.85 15.59
CA TYR A 222 11.18 -7.65 14.67
C TYR A 222 12.26 -6.77 14.06
N PHE A 223 13.50 -7.23 14.14
CA PHE A 223 14.63 -6.67 13.41
C PHE A 223 14.81 -7.44 12.11
N ILE A 224 14.85 -6.73 10.99
CA ILE A 224 14.90 -7.30 9.63
C ILE A 224 16.12 -6.73 8.91
N TYR A 225 17.23 -7.46 8.84
CA TYR A 225 18.39 -7.01 8.08
C TYR A 225 18.17 -7.23 6.59
N GLY A 226 18.20 -6.16 5.80
CA GLY A 226 18.12 -6.25 4.34
C GLY A 226 19.47 -6.09 3.66
N GLY A 227 20.34 -5.23 4.20
CA GLY A 227 21.49 -4.71 3.45
C GLY A 227 21.04 -3.67 2.43
N LYS A 228 20.01 -3.98 1.62
CA LYS A 228 19.37 -3.06 0.67
C LYS A 228 17.92 -2.76 1.03
N LEU A 229 17.44 -1.57 0.68
CA LEU A 229 16.08 -1.12 1.01
C LEU A 229 15.02 -2.08 0.47
N LYS A 230 15.22 -2.56 -0.77
CA LYS A 230 14.33 -3.51 -1.43
C LYS A 230 14.25 -4.85 -0.71
N ASP A 231 15.37 -5.33 -0.18
CA ASP A 231 15.43 -6.59 0.56
C ASP A 231 14.73 -6.46 1.92
N VAL A 232 14.80 -5.30 2.58
CA VAL A 232 14.03 -5.01 3.80
C VAL A 232 12.53 -5.12 3.54
N VAL A 233 12.01 -4.48 2.48
CA VAL A 233 10.58 -4.53 2.10
C VAL A 233 10.16 -5.96 1.76
N SER A 234 10.95 -6.68 0.96
CA SER A 234 10.64 -8.07 0.59
C SER A 234 10.56 -8.98 1.81
N LYS A 235 11.56 -8.93 2.71
CA LYS A 235 11.61 -9.77 3.92
C LYS A 235 10.51 -9.43 4.92
N TYR A 236 10.15 -8.15 5.04
CA TYR A 236 8.97 -7.75 5.81
C TYR A 236 7.71 -8.42 5.25
N SER A 237 7.52 -8.37 3.93
CA SER A 237 6.38 -9.01 3.27
C SER A 237 6.36 -10.54 3.43
N ASP A 238 7.52 -11.19 3.57
CA ASP A 238 7.59 -12.64 3.78
C ASP A 238 6.98 -13.08 5.13
N ILE A 239 7.13 -12.25 6.16
CA ILE A 239 6.62 -12.55 7.51
C ILE A 239 5.20 -12.03 7.73
N THR A 240 4.84 -10.90 7.12
CA THR A 240 3.48 -10.34 7.19
C THR A 240 2.55 -10.84 6.09
N GLY A 241 3.04 -11.68 5.18
CA GLY A 241 2.31 -12.11 3.99
C GLY A 241 2.26 -11.07 2.88
N ARG A 242 2.09 -11.55 1.65
CA ARG A 242 1.98 -10.72 0.44
C ARG A 242 0.53 -10.55 0.01
N MET A 243 0.27 -9.55 -0.81
CA MET A 243 -1.04 -9.38 -1.42
C MET A 243 -1.38 -10.57 -2.33
N THR A 244 -2.67 -10.84 -2.49
CA THR A 244 -3.16 -11.73 -3.55
C THR A 244 -3.36 -10.94 -4.84
N MET A 245 -3.29 -11.59 -6.00
CA MET A 245 -3.60 -10.90 -7.26
C MET A 245 -5.02 -10.33 -7.20
N PRO A 246 -5.20 -9.04 -7.49
CA PRO A 246 -6.53 -8.45 -7.52
C PRO A 246 -7.26 -8.88 -8.81
N PRO A 247 -8.58 -8.70 -8.88
CA PRO A 247 -9.26 -8.81 -10.16
C PRO A 247 -8.77 -7.70 -11.09
N MET A 248 -8.51 -8.02 -12.35
CA MET A 248 -7.88 -7.09 -13.31
C MET A 248 -8.71 -5.81 -13.52
N TRP A 249 -10.04 -5.90 -13.45
CA TRP A 249 -10.94 -4.76 -13.55
C TRP A 249 -10.74 -3.72 -12.44
N SER A 250 -10.24 -4.11 -11.27
CA SER A 250 -9.97 -3.18 -10.17
C SER A 250 -8.78 -2.27 -10.44
N LEU A 251 -7.98 -2.58 -11.47
CA LEU A 251 -6.90 -1.72 -11.93
C LEU A 251 -7.36 -0.67 -12.94
N GLY A 252 -8.60 -0.73 -13.43
CA GLY A 252 -9.18 0.29 -14.30
C GLY A 252 -9.45 1.62 -13.58
N TYR A 253 -10.03 2.58 -14.30
CA TYR A 253 -10.55 3.81 -13.68
C TYR A 253 -11.85 3.50 -12.93
N GLN A 254 -12.01 4.14 -11.77
CA GLN A 254 -13.14 3.96 -10.89
C GLN A 254 -13.78 5.31 -10.56
N GLN A 255 -15.11 5.36 -10.47
CA GLN A 255 -15.85 6.59 -10.20
C GLN A 255 -16.70 6.46 -8.95
N CYS A 256 -16.60 7.46 -8.08
CA CYS A 256 -17.38 7.62 -6.86
C CYS A 256 -17.80 9.08 -6.69
N ARG A 257 -18.81 9.28 -5.85
CA ARG A 257 -19.20 10.56 -5.25
C ARG A 257 -20.02 10.19 -4.02
N TRP A 258 -19.80 10.87 -2.90
CA TRP A 258 -20.77 10.89 -1.80
C TRP A 258 -21.86 11.85 -2.22
N SER A 259 -23.11 11.49 -2.48
CA SER A 259 -23.54 10.19 -2.98
C SER A 259 -24.04 10.30 -4.42
N TYR A 260 -24.00 9.20 -5.16
CA TYR A 260 -24.87 9.00 -6.31
C TYR A 260 -26.21 8.41 -5.85
N TYR A 261 -27.24 9.25 -5.82
CA TYR A 261 -28.60 8.89 -5.44
C TYR A 261 -29.61 9.63 -6.34
N PRO A 262 -30.74 9.04 -6.75
CA PRO A 262 -31.12 7.62 -6.65
C PRO A 262 -30.56 6.80 -7.84
N GLU A 263 -31.08 5.60 -8.10
CA GLU A 263 -30.73 4.71 -9.22
C GLU A 263 -30.60 5.45 -10.58
N SER A 264 -31.47 6.42 -10.87
CA SER A 264 -31.47 7.14 -12.15
C SER A 264 -30.19 7.96 -12.38
N THR A 265 -29.59 8.50 -11.32
CA THR A 265 -28.31 9.23 -11.37
C THR A 265 -27.19 8.31 -11.80
N ILE A 266 -27.18 7.07 -11.31
CA ILE A 266 -26.16 6.06 -11.62
C ILE A 266 -26.29 5.58 -13.06
N LYS A 267 -27.52 5.37 -13.53
CA LYS A 267 -27.78 5.01 -14.94
C LYS A 267 -27.31 6.10 -15.90
N LYS A 268 -27.57 7.36 -15.55
CA LYS A 268 -27.08 8.49 -16.33
C LYS A 268 -25.54 8.51 -16.34
N LEU A 269 -24.90 8.36 -15.18
CA LEU A 269 -23.45 8.33 -15.05
C LEU A 269 -22.82 7.22 -15.93
N ALA A 270 -23.36 6.00 -15.85
CA ALA A 270 -22.93 4.87 -16.67
C ALA A 270 -23.07 5.15 -18.18
N GLY A 271 -24.21 5.72 -18.58
CA GLY A 271 -24.47 6.14 -19.95
C GLY A 271 -23.48 7.21 -20.43
N ASP A 272 -23.23 8.25 -19.61
CA ASP A 272 -22.32 9.35 -19.93
C ASP A 272 -20.90 8.84 -20.20
N PHE A 273 -20.38 7.90 -19.39
CA PHE A 273 -19.05 7.27 -19.63
C PHE A 273 -18.98 6.58 -21.00
N ARG A 274 -20.03 5.82 -21.36
CA ARG A 274 -20.08 5.06 -22.61
C ARG A 274 -20.27 5.98 -23.81
N GLU A 275 -21.14 6.98 -23.71
CA GLU A 275 -21.36 7.99 -24.76
C GLU A 275 -20.09 8.79 -25.04
N LYS A 276 -19.36 9.18 -24.00
CA LYS A 276 -18.11 9.95 -24.10
C LYS A 276 -16.89 9.10 -24.45
N ASN A 277 -17.03 7.77 -24.54
CA ASN A 277 -15.94 6.83 -24.80
C ASN A 277 -14.77 7.04 -23.81
N ILE A 278 -15.10 7.23 -22.53
CA ILE A 278 -14.13 7.32 -21.43
C ILE A 278 -14.16 5.99 -20.68
N PRO A 279 -13.04 5.24 -20.64
CA PRO A 279 -13.00 3.97 -19.94
C PRO A 279 -13.33 4.08 -18.45
N CYS A 280 -14.13 3.15 -17.95
CA CYS A 280 -14.48 3.06 -16.52
C CYS A 280 -14.99 1.66 -16.20
N ASP A 281 -14.39 1.04 -15.18
CA ASP A 281 -14.70 -0.32 -14.74
C ASP A 281 -15.62 -0.35 -13.52
N VAL A 282 -15.57 0.67 -12.65
CA VAL A 282 -16.21 0.61 -11.33
C VAL A 282 -17.04 1.86 -11.05
N ILE A 283 -18.27 1.66 -10.60
CA ILE A 283 -19.11 2.70 -10.00
C ILE A 283 -19.31 2.36 -8.53
N TYR A 284 -19.04 3.32 -7.66
CA TYR A 284 -19.28 3.19 -6.23
C TYR A 284 -20.66 3.70 -5.82
N LEU A 285 -21.27 3.02 -4.85
CA LEU A 285 -22.41 3.51 -4.09
C LEU A 285 -21.92 3.87 -2.70
N ASP A 286 -21.97 5.17 -2.41
CA ASP A 286 -21.72 5.74 -1.09
C ASP A 286 -22.98 5.62 -0.21
N ILE A 287 -22.93 6.09 1.03
CA ILE A 287 -23.75 5.63 2.16
C ILE A 287 -25.26 5.78 1.98
N ASP A 288 -25.72 6.69 1.10
CA ASP A 288 -27.14 6.96 0.85
C ASP A 288 -27.88 5.83 0.11
N TYR A 289 -27.20 4.76 -0.33
CA TYR A 289 -27.89 3.58 -0.87
C TYR A 289 -28.63 2.76 0.20
N MET A 290 -28.28 2.92 1.48
CA MET A 290 -28.83 2.16 2.61
C MET A 290 -30.10 2.81 3.17
N ASP A 291 -31.02 2.00 3.72
CA ASP A 291 -32.18 2.52 4.45
C ASP A 291 -31.75 3.11 5.81
N GLY A 292 -31.81 4.44 5.93
CA GLY A 292 -31.48 5.14 7.16
C GLY A 292 -30.10 4.81 7.72
N TYR A 293 -29.13 4.60 6.80
CA TYR A 293 -27.74 4.20 7.07
C TYR A 293 -27.58 2.86 7.79
N ARG A 294 -28.58 1.97 7.71
CA ARG A 294 -28.50 0.60 8.26
C ARG A 294 -27.67 -0.29 7.34
N VAL A 295 -26.48 -0.69 7.79
CA VAL A 295 -25.56 -1.58 7.04
C VAL A 295 -26.25 -2.87 6.57
N PHE A 296 -26.02 -3.35 5.35
CA PHE A 296 -26.71 -4.53 4.78
C PHE A 296 -28.19 -4.34 4.41
N THR A 297 -28.63 -3.09 4.25
CA THR A 297 -29.97 -2.78 3.70
C THR A 297 -29.85 -2.03 2.37
N TRP A 298 -30.99 -1.81 1.72
CA TRP A 298 -31.16 -0.95 0.55
C TRP A 298 -32.33 0.00 0.80
N ASP A 299 -32.18 1.28 0.47
CA ASP A 299 -33.31 2.21 0.42
C ASP A 299 -34.17 1.89 -0.81
N GLU A 300 -35.32 1.26 -0.59
CA GLU A 300 -36.23 0.83 -1.66
C GLU A 300 -36.86 2.03 -2.42
N ASN A 301 -36.80 3.25 -1.88
CA ASN A 301 -37.28 4.44 -2.60
C ASN A 301 -36.29 4.87 -3.69
N GLY A 302 -35.00 4.95 -3.36
CA GLY A 302 -33.94 5.30 -4.30
C GLY A 302 -33.48 4.13 -5.19
N PHE A 303 -33.58 2.91 -4.66
CA PHE A 303 -33.10 1.67 -5.28
C PHE A 303 -34.16 0.57 -5.19
N PRO A 304 -35.27 0.69 -5.93
CA PRO A 304 -36.42 -0.22 -5.82
C PRO A 304 -36.12 -1.65 -6.28
N ASP A 305 -35.16 -1.82 -7.19
CA ASP A 305 -34.73 -3.14 -7.68
C ASP A 305 -33.20 -3.16 -7.91
N PRO A 306 -32.42 -3.34 -6.84
CA PRO A 306 -30.96 -3.28 -6.94
C PRO A 306 -30.39 -4.42 -7.78
N GLU A 307 -31.00 -5.61 -7.79
CA GLU A 307 -30.47 -6.76 -8.55
C GLU A 307 -30.61 -6.54 -10.07
N ARG A 308 -31.73 -5.97 -10.51
CA ARG A 308 -31.90 -5.52 -11.90
C ARG A 308 -30.91 -4.41 -12.24
N MET A 309 -30.79 -3.37 -11.41
CA MET A 309 -29.83 -2.28 -11.66
C MET A 309 -28.40 -2.81 -11.81
N LEU A 310 -27.96 -3.69 -10.91
CA LEU A 310 -26.63 -4.29 -10.95
C LEU A 310 -26.42 -5.14 -12.21
N THR A 311 -27.45 -5.86 -12.66
CA THR A 311 -27.39 -6.63 -13.91
C THR A 311 -27.25 -5.71 -15.13
N GLU A 312 -28.07 -4.66 -15.23
CA GLU A 312 -28.03 -3.68 -16.33
C GLU A 312 -26.68 -2.93 -16.40
N LEU A 313 -26.07 -2.63 -15.24
CA LEU A 313 -24.74 -2.01 -15.17
C LEU A 313 -23.64 -3.00 -15.59
N ARG A 314 -23.75 -4.26 -15.20
CA ARG A 314 -22.81 -5.32 -15.59
C ARG A 314 -22.85 -5.61 -17.09
N GLU A 315 -24.02 -5.56 -17.73
CA GLU A 315 -24.16 -5.67 -19.20
C GLU A 315 -23.41 -4.54 -19.94
N GLN A 316 -23.24 -3.39 -19.29
CA GLN A 316 -22.43 -2.27 -19.79
C GLN A 316 -20.96 -2.36 -19.35
N GLY A 317 -20.55 -3.43 -18.66
CA GLY A 317 -19.18 -3.66 -18.21
C GLY A 317 -18.80 -3.06 -16.85
N PHE A 318 -19.74 -2.45 -16.13
CA PHE A 318 -19.49 -1.87 -14.81
C PHE A 318 -19.58 -2.91 -13.70
N LYS A 319 -18.64 -2.82 -12.76
CA LYS A 319 -18.69 -3.48 -11.45
C LYS A 319 -19.16 -2.46 -10.43
N VAL A 320 -20.02 -2.86 -9.51
CA VAL A 320 -20.51 -1.96 -8.45
C VAL A 320 -19.88 -2.33 -7.12
N VAL A 321 -19.38 -1.32 -6.43
CA VAL A 321 -18.79 -1.42 -5.08
C VAL A 321 -19.62 -0.59 -4.12
N THR A 322 -19.99 -1.15 -2.97
CA THR A 322 -20.79 -0.44 -1.95
C THR A 322 -19.97 -0.19 -0.69
N ILE A 323 -20.15 0.99 -0.09
CA ILE A 323 -19.65 1.28 1.25
C ILE A 323 -20.35 0.40 2.30
N VAL A 324 -19.63 0.01 3.36
CA VAL A 324 -20.17 -0.65 4.55
C VAL A 324 -19.36 -0.19 5.76
N ASP A 325 -20.03 0.50 6.67
CA ASP A 325 -19.48 1.00 7.94
C ASP A 325 -19.53 -0.07 9.04
N PRO A 326 -18.77 0.06 10.13
CA PRO A 326 -18.82 -0.89 11.25
C PRO A 326 -20.03 -0.69 12.16
N GLY A 327 -20.63 0.50 12.20
CA GLY A 327 -21.70 0.84 13.14
C GLY A 327 -23.03 0.17 12.81
N VAL A 328 -23.52 -0.71 13.70
CA VAL A 328 -24.83 -1.34 13.55
C VAL A 328 -25.87 -0.58 14.35
N LYS A 329 -26.81 0.08 13.67
CA LYS A 329 -27.86 0.88 14.30
C LYS A 329 -28.55 0.15 15.46
N LYS A 330 -28.64 0.78 16.63
CA LYS A 330 -29.40 0.28 17.78
C LYS A 330 -30.89 0.47 17.52
N ASP A 331 -31.55 -0.61 17.10
CA ASP A 331 -32.96 -0.58 16.74
C ASP A 331 -33.60 -1.96 16.98
N ALA A 332 -34.64 -2.01 17.81
CA ALA A 332 -35.29 -3.26 18.20
C ALA A 332 -36.08 -3.92 17.06
N GLU A 333 -36.42 -3.15 16.02
CA GLU A 333 -37.08 -3.64 14.80
C GLU A 333 -36.07 -4.04 13.73
N TYR A 334 -34.77 -3.85 13.99
CA TYR A 334 -33.73 -4.11 13.02
C TYR A 334 -33.06 -5.48 13.21
N ASP A 335 -33.29 -6.39 12.26
CA ASP A 335 -32.88 -7.79 12.35
C ASP A 335 -31.37 -7.99 12.50
N VAL A 336 -30.53 -7.19 11.82
CA VAL A 336 -29.07 -7.29 11.96
C VAL A 336 -28.65 -6.96 13.39
N TYR A 337 -29.21 -5.89 13.97
CA TYR A 337 -28.93 -5.51 15.35
C TYR A 337 -29.31 -6.64 16.31
N MET A 338 -30.56 -7.11 16.22
CA MET A 338 -31.11 -8.15 17.08
C MET A 338 -30.41 -9.51 16.94
N ASP A 339 -29.97 -9.88 15.74
CA ASP A 339 -29.19 -11.09 15.54
C ASP A 339 -27.78 -10.99 16.14
N GLY A 340 -27.12 -9.83 16.00
CA GLY A 340 -25.84 -9.58 16.66
C GLY A 340 -25.94 -9.63 18.19
N LEU A 341 -27.06 -9.17 18.77
CA LEU A 341 -27.34 -9.31 20.20
C LEU A 341 -27.40 -10.78 20.60
N LYS A 342 -28.17 -11.59 19.87
CA LYS A 342 -28.36 -13.03 20.15
C LYS A 342 -27.05 -13.82 20.03
N LYS A 343 -26.19 -13.45 19.08
CA LYS A 343 -24.90 -14.11 18.83
C LYS A 343 -23.74 -13.56 19.67
N ASP A 344 -23.98 -12.52 20.47
CA ASP A 344 -22.98 -11.90 21.34
C ASP A 344 -21.74 -11.44 20.54
N VAL A 345 -21.95 -10.61 19.51
CA VAL A 345 -20.89 -10.17 18.59
C VAL A 345 -20.38 -8.75 18.85
N TYR A 346 -21.03 -7.97 19.71
CA TYR A 346 -20.66 -6.58 19.96
C TYR A 346 -19.59 -6.39 21.03
N CYS A 347 -18.82 -5.31 20.92
CA CYS A 347 -17.94 -4.78 21.95
C CYS A 347 -18.74 -4.46 23.23
N LYS A 348 -18.08 -4.53 24.38
CA LYS A 348 -18.72 -4.40 25.69
C LYS A 348 -18.03 -3.42 26.60
N GLU A 349 -18.78 -2.84 27.51
CA GLU A 349 -18.25 -2.16 28.68
C GLU A 349 -17.53 -3.14 29.62
N PRO A 350 -16.64 -2.67 30.50
CA PRO A 350 -16.00 -3.50 31.53
C PRO A 350 -16.99 -4.29 32.39
N GLU A 351 -18.19 -3.75 32.64
CA GLU A 351 -19.25 -4.39 33.41
C GLU A 351 -19.99 -5.50 32.62
N GLY A 352 -19.71 -5.64 31.32
CA GLY A 352 -20.26 -6.67 30.43
C GLY A 352 -21.49 -6.24 29.63
N ASN A 353 -21.97 -5.01 29.80
CA ASN A 353 -23.03 -4.43 28.96
C ASN A 353 -22.50 -4.14 27.56
N ILE A 354 -23.36 -4.10 26.54
CA ILE A 354 -22.96 -3.74 25.18
C ILE A 354 -22.58 -2.26 25.14
N TYR A 355 -21.46 -1.96 24.48
CA TYR A 355 -21.08 -0.59 24.19
C TYR A 355 -21.93 -0.03 23.04
N HIS A 356 -22.48 1.17 23.24
CA HIS A 356 -23.18 1.93 22.21
C HIS A 356 -22.52 3.30 22.07
N GLY A 357 -22.04 3.61 20.88
CA GLY A 357 -21.57 4.96 20.52
C GLY A 357 -22.51 5.62 19.51
N GLU A 358 -22.03 6.65 18.82
CA GLU A 358 -22.82 7.37 17.81
C GLU A 358 -22.06 7.54 16.49
N VAL A 359 -22.73 7.27 15.37
CA VAL A 359 -22.20 7.47 14.00
C VAL A 359 -23.37 7.74 13.04
N TRP A 360 -23.19 7.64 11.72
CA TRP A 360 -24.20 7.93 10.69
C TRP A 360 -25.64 7.47 10.98
N PRO A 361 -25.91 6.19 11.36
CA PRO A 361 -27.26 5.75 11.70
C PRO A 361 -27.82 6.27 13.04
N GLY A 362 -27.08 7.11 13.76
CA GLY A 362 -27.34 7.53 15.14
C GLY A 362 -26.63 6.60 16.15
N VAL A 363 -27.33 6.26 17.23
CA VAL A 363 -26.81 5.33 18.24
C VAL A 363 -26.55 3.95 17.62
N ALA A 364 -25.33 3.44 17.73
CA ALA A 364 -24.88 2.21 17.09
C ALA A 364 -24.09 1.30 18.03
N ALA A 365 -24.21 -0.01 17.82
CA ALA A 365 -23.34 -1.01 18.43
C ALA A 365 -22.18 -1.34 17.48
N TYR A 366 -20.98 -1.48 18.05
CA TYR A 366 -19.77 -1.83 17.30
C TYR A 366 -19.51 -3.33 17.40
N PRO A 367 -19.47 -4.09 16.29
CA PRO A 367 -19.05 -5.48 16.29
C PRO A 367 -17.61 -5.62 16.78
N ASP A 368 -17.36 -6.59 17.67
CA ASP A 368 -16.03 -6.99 18.09
C ASP A 368 -15.41 -7.92 17.04
N PHE A 369 -14.75 -7.32 16.05
CA PHE A 369 -14.12 -8.07 14.96
C PHE A 369 -12.91 -8.89 15.39
N THR A 370 -12.42 -8.78 16.63
CA THR A 370 -11.33 -9.65 17.12
C THR A 370 -11.80 -11.09 17.32
N LYS A 371 -13.13 -11.31 17.41
CA LYS A 371 -13.75 -12.63 17.55
C LYS A 371 -13.98 -13.28 16.19
N GLU A 372 -13.56 -14.53 16.04
CA GLU A 372 -13.83 -15.29 14.81
C GLU A 372 -15.34 -15.43 14.54
N LYS A 373 -16.15 -15.66 15.58
CA LYS A 373 -17.61 -15.72 15.44
C LYS A 373 -18.23 -14.42 14.92
N THR A 374 -17.64 -13.27 15.25
CA THR A 374 -18.11 -11.97 14.76
C THR A 374 -17.73 -11.81 13.29
N GLN A 375 -16.53 -12.23 12.89
CA GLN A 375 -16.12 -12.23 11.48
C GLN A 375 -17.01 -13.15 10.63
N GLU A 376 -17.43 -14.30 11.15
CA GLU A 376 -18.38 -15.21 10.49
C GLU A 376 -19.77 -14.60 10.35
N TRP A 377 -20.29 -14.04 11.45
CA TRP A 377 -21.56 -13.33 11.43
C TRP A 377 -21.55 -12.17 10.43
N TRP A 378 -20.48 -11.39 10.40
CA TRP A 378 -20.29 -10.29 9.45
C TRP A 378 -20.29 -10.80 8.00
N ALA A 379 -19.59 -11.91 7.74
CA ALA A 379 -19.56 -12.57 6.44
C ALA A 379 -20.96 -13.05 5.98
N GLU A 380 -21.77 -13.59 6.90
CA GLU A 380 -23.15 -13.99 6.60
C GLU A 380 -24.02 -12.79 6.19
N LYS A 381 -23.88 -11.64 6.87
CA LYS A 381 -24.70 -10.45 6.59
C LYS A 381 -24.43 -9.84 5.21
N HIS A 382 -23.20 -9.97 4.71
CA HIS A 382 -22.84 -9.55 3.35
C HIS A 382 -23.62 -10.25 2.24
N LYS A 383 -24.34 -11.35 2.53
CA LYS A 383 -25.26 -11.97 1.56
C LYS A 383 -26.30 -10.99 1.03
N ALA A 384 -26.70 -9.98 1.82
CA ALA A 384 -27.63 -8.94 1.39
C ALA A 384 -27.09 -8.04 0.27
N LEU A 385 -25.75 -7.98 0.10
CA LEU A 385 -25.07 -7.16 -0.90
C LEU A 385 -24.44 -8.03 -1.99
N ILE A 386 -23.51 -8.91 -1.61
CA ILE A 386 -22.77 -9.78 -2.53
C ILE A 386 -23.73 -10.75 -3.24
N GLY A 387 -24.74 -11.27 -2.51
CA GLY A 387 -25.75 -12.16 -3.07
C GLY A 387 -26.66 -11.51 -4.11
N LYS A 388 -26.73 -10.18 -4.17
CA LYS A 388 -27.46 -9.40 -5.19
C LYS A 388 -26.60 -8.99 -6.39
N GLY A 389 -25.30 -9.31 -6.37
CA GLY A 389 -24.38 -9.04 -7.48
C GLY A 389 -23.35 -7.94 -7.24
N ILE A 390 -23.23 -7.39 -6.01
CA ILE A 390 -22.13 -6.48 -5.67
C ILE A 390 -20.78 -7.17 -5.93
N ALA A 391 -19.86 -6.42 -6.54
CA ALA A 391 -18.57 -6.92 -7.01
C ALA A 391 -17.41 -6.65 -6.03
N GLY A 392 -17.54 -5.63 -5.19
CA GLY A 392 -16.55 -5.29 -4.17
C GLY A 392 -17.17 -4.56 -2.98
N ILE A 393 -16.43 -4.47 -1.87
CA ILE A 393 -16.86 -3.78 -0.66
C ILE A 393 -15.87 -2.68 -0.29
N TRP A 394 -16.39 -1.52 0.07
CA TRP A 394 -15.64 -0.41 0.63
C TRP A 394 -15.89 -0.36 2.15
N ASN A 395 -14.90 -0.69 2.97
CA ASN A 395 -15.01 -0.58 4.43
C ASN A 395 -14.52 0.78 4.92
N ASP A 396 -15.46 1.60 5.38
CA ASP A 396 -15.22 2.97 5.83
C ASP A 396 -15.52 3.15 7.32
N MET A 397 -15.12 4.30 7.87
CA MET A 397 -15.38 4.69 9.27
C MET A 397 -14.82 3.69 10.30
N ASN A 398 -13.85 2.87 9.90
CA ASN A 398 -13.38 1.70 10.63
C ASN A 398 -12.03 1.90 11.34
N GLU A 399 -11.65 3.16 11.60
CA GLU A 399 -10.62 3.53 12.57
C GLU A 399 -10.83 2.91 13.97
N PRO A 400 -12.05 2.82 14.55
CA PRO A 400 -13.38 3.29 14.11
C PRO A 400 -13.75 4.71 14.51
N SER A 401 -14.51 5.41 13.67
CA SER A 401 -15.10 6.70 14.03
C SER A 401 -16.22 6.53 15.05
N ASP A 402 -16.22 7.36 16.09
CA ASP A 402 -17.30 7.48 17.08
C ASP A 402 -17.50 8.96 17.44
N PHE A 403 -18.72 9.45 17.29
CA PHE A 403 -19.09 10.86 17.50
C PHE A 403 -19.81 11.10 18.83
N SER A 404 -19.82 10.11 19.72
CA SER A 404 -20.41 10.22 21.06
C SER A 404 -19.70 11.24 21.98
N VAL A 405 -18.50 11.67 21.59
CA VAL A 405 -17.69 12.68 22.31
C VAL A 405 -17.39 13.86 21.38
N ASP A 406 -17.44 15.08 21.93
CA ASP A 406 -16.95 16.28 21.22
C ASP A 406 -15.44 16.15 20.96
N SER A 407 -15.13 15.91 19.69
CA SER A 407 -13.77 15.72 19.16
C SER A 407 -13.32 16.88 18.27
N SER A 408 -14.02 18.02 18.33
CA SER A 408 -13.72 19.19 17.50
C SER A 408 -12.29 19.74 17.68
N GLN A 409 -11.71 19.55 18.87
CA GLN A 409 -10.33 19.97 19.17
C GLN A 409 -9.30 18.84 19.07
N ASP A 410 -9.74 17.58 19.23
CA ASP A 410 -8.87 16.41 19.19
C ASP A 410 -9.61 15.22 18.56
N ARG A 411 -9.30 14.96 17.30
CA ARG A 411 -9.90 13.87 16.52
C ARG A 411 -9.49 12.48 17.02
N THR A 412 -8.46 12.36 17.87
CA THR A 412 -8.13 11.07 18.51
C THR A 412 -9.18 10.65 19.55
N LEU A 413 -10.06 11.56 19.96
CA LEU A 413 -11.23 11.29 20.79
C LEU A 413 -12.47 10.83 19.98
N ALA A 414 -12.44 11.00 18.65
CA ALA A 414 -13.53 10.62 17.75
C ALA A 414 -13.55 9.11 17.46
N THR A 415 -13.42 8.28 18.49
CA THR A 415 -13.32 6.82 18.38
C THR A 415 -13.89 6.15 19.62
N VAL A 416 -14.14 4.85 19.51
CA VAL A 416 -14.54 3.98 20.63
C VAL A 416 -13.59 4.19 21.83
N PRO A 417 -14.10 4.46 23.04
CA PRO A 417 -13.29 4.77 24.21
C PRO A 417 -12.32 3.65 24.63
N ASP A 418 -11.17 4.08 25.17
CA ASP A 418 -10.06 3.22 25.61
C ASP A 418 -10.44 2.04 26.53
N HIS A 419 -11.49 2.20 27.34
CA HIS A 419 -11.93 1.24 28.36
C HIS A 419 -12.89 0.17 27.84
N VAL A 420 -13.48 0.36 26.65
CA VAL A 420 -14.34 -0.64 26.01
C VAL A 420 -13.55 -1.93 25.81
N MET A 421 -14.15 -3.08 26.00
CA MET A 421 -13.50 -4.38 25.98
C MET A 421 -13.76 -5.11 24.66
N MET A 422 -12.69 -5.71 24.14
CA MET A 422 -12.70 -6.67 23.03
C MET A 422 -12.21 -8.03 23.55
N ASP A 423 -12.85 -9.11 23.12
CA ASP A 423 -12.68 -10.46 23.65
C ASP A 423 -11.46 -11.20 23.08
N ASN A 424 -11.13 -10.95 21.81
CA ASN A 424 -10.03 -11.60 21.08
C ASN A 424 -9.93 -13.12 21.32
N ASN A 425 -11.03 -13.84 21.08
CA ASN A 425 -11.12 -15.30 21.21
C ASN A 425 -10.63 -15.81 22.58
N GLY A 426 -11.06 -15.13 23.66
CA GLY A 426 -10.70 -15.49 25.03
C GLY A 426 -9.42 -14.83 25.58
N ASN A 427 -8.83 -13.85 24.87
CA ASN A 427 -7.72 -13.02 25.36
C ASN A 427 -8.16 -11.55 25.49
N PRO A 428 -9.11 -11.25 26.40
CA PRO A 428 -9.76 -9.96 26.43
C PRO A 428 -8.79 -8.84 26.78
N ARG A 429 -8.83 -7.76 26.01
CA ARG A 429 -8.12 -6.51 26.32
C ARG A 429 -9.02 -5.32 26.00
N SER A 430 -8.69 -4.18 26.57
CA SER A 430 -9.41 -2.96 26.29
C SER A 430 -9.10 -2.43 24.89
N PHE A 431 -9.97 -1.56 24.37
CA PHE A 431 -9.89 -0.96 23.05
C PHE A 431 -8.56 -0.23 22.88
N ARG A 432 -8.07 0.44 23.94
CA ARG A 432 -6.72 1.03 24.03
C ARG A 432 -5.60 0.13 23.51
N ARG A 433 -5.72 -1.19 23.69
CA ARG A 433 -4.70 -2.20 23.35
C ARG A 433 -4.90 -2.84 21.98
N TYR A 434 -6.08 -2.73 21.37
CA TYR A 434 -6.42 -3.37 20.10
C TYR A 434 -7.01 -2.38 19.07
N HIS A 435 -7.00 -1.08 19.35
CA HIS A 435 -7.59 -0.04 18.51
C HIS A 435 -7.17 -0.15 17.03
N ASN A 436 -5.87 -0.25 16.77
CA ASN A 436 -5.35 -0.20 15.40
C ASN A 436 -5.72 -1.45 14.57
N ILE A 437 -6.16 -2.56 15.20
CA ILE A 437 -6.57 -3.77 14.47
C ILE A 437 -8.07 -3.84 14.20
N TYR A 438 -8.87 -2.86 14.63
CA TYR A 438 -10.32 -2.90 14.45
C TYR A 438 -10.71 -2.97 12.97
N GLY A 439 -10.30 -1.98 12.17
CA GLY A 439 -10.54 -1.95 10.73
C GLY A 439 -9.86 -3.09 9.96
N PHE A 440 -8.66 -3.48 10.39
CA PHE A 440 -7.97 -4.67 9.86
C PHE A 440 -8.80 -5.95 10.05
N SER A 441 -9.40 -6.14 11.23
CA SER A 441 -10.19 -7.32 11.55
C SER A 441 -11.56 -7.31 10.86
N MET A 442 -12.14 -6.11 10.66
CA MET A 442 -13.31 -5.92 9.82
C MET A 442 -13.03 -6.38 8.38
N CYS A 443 -11.90 -5.96 7.78
CA CYS A 443 -11.50 -6.39 6.45
C CYS A 443 -11.31 -7.90 6.34
N LYS A 444 -10.79 -8.55 7.39
CA LYS A 444 -10.69 -10.02 7.46
C LYS A 444 -12.08 -10.67 7.46
N GLY A 445 -13.04 -10.13 8.19
CA GLY A 445 -14.45 -10.56 8.14
C GLY A 445 -15.08 -10.36 6.76
N THR A 446 -14.87 -9.20 6.13
CA THR A 446 -15.35 -8.89 4.78
C THR A 446 -14.73 -9.84 3.75
N ARG A 447 -13.43 -10.17 3.88
CA ARG A 447 -12.75 -11.17 3.03
C ARG A 447 -13.43 -12.54 3.13
N LYS A 448 -13.75 -12.99 4.35
CA LYS A 448 -14.47 -14.26 4.59
C LYS A 448 -15.85 -14.26 3.91
N ALA A 449 -16.51 -13.10 3.78
CA ALA A 449 -17.75 -12.98 3.01
C ALA A 449 -17.59 -13.41 1.56
N PHE A 450 -16.54 -12.90 0.89
CA PHE A 450 -16.28 -13.29 -0.49
C PHE A 450 -15.83 -14.73 -0.63
N GLU A 451 -14.99 -15.22 0.27
CA GLU A 451 -14.56 -16.63 0.28
C GLU A 451 -15.76 -17.58 0.43
N ASN A 452 -16.80 -17.17 1.17
CA ASN A 452 -18.03 -17.96 1.34
C ASN A 452 -19.02 -17.80 0.19
N LEU A 453 -19.18 -16.59 -0.35
CA LEU A 453 -20.26 -16.25 -1.28
C LEU A 453 -19.83 -16.24 -2.76
N LYS A 454 -18.54 -16.07 -3.03
CA LYS A 454 -17.90 -16.06 -4.35
C LYS A 454 -16.52 -16.75 -4.32
N PRO A 455 -16.44 -18.03 -3.90
CA PRO A 455 -15.16 -18.74 -3.70
C PRO A 455 -14.28 -18.80 -4.95
N GLU A 456 -14.88 -18.80 -6.14
CA GLU A 456 -14.17 -18.92 -7.40
C GLU A 456 -13.56 -17.58 -7.87
N GLU A 457 -13.98 -16.44 -7.32
CA GLU A 457 -13.55 -15.10 -7.76
C GLU A 457 -12.54 -14.47 -6.77
N ARG A 458 -11.70 -13.58 -7.29
CA ARG A 458 -10.84 -12.73 -6.45
C ARG A 458 -11.69 -11.61 -5.84
N PRO A 459 -11.64 -11.42 -4.52
CA PRO A 459 -12.40 -10.34 -3.91
C PRO A 459 -11.73 -8.99 -4.13
N PHE A 460 -12.55 -7.96 -4.19
CA PHE A 460 -12.10 -6.58 -4.15
C PHE A 460 -12.65 -5.90 -2.91
N ILE A 461 -11.74 -5.51 -2.02
CA ILE A 461 -12.04 -4.78 -0.78
C ILE A 461 -11.13 -3.56 -0.77
N VAL A 462 -11.69 -2.41 -0.38
CA VAL A 462 -10.94 -1.17 -0.17
C VAL A 462 -11.27 -0.63 1.22
N THR A 463 -10.27 -0.20 2.00
CA THR A 463 -10.48 0.22 3.40
C THR A 463 -9.73 1.49 3.80
N ARG A 464 -10.31 2.28 4.72
CA ARG A 464 -9.72 3.53 5.22
C ARG A 464 -8.69 3.25 6.29
N SER A 465 -9.08 2.40 7.24
CA SER A 465 -8.30 2.03 8.40
C SER A 465 -7.57 0.72 8.21
N ALA A 466 -6.30 0.70 8.61
CA ALA A 466 -5.44 -0.47 8.43
C ALA A 466 -4.41 -0.63 9.55
N TYR A 467 -3.94 -1.86 9.70
CA TYR A 467 -2.76 -2.24 10.48
C TYR A 467 -1.74 -2.95 9.58
N ALA A 468 -0.52 -3.16 10.07
CA ALA A 468 0.47 -4.01 9.43
C ALA A 468 -0.13 -5.38 9.03
N GLY A 469 0.06 -5.78 7.77
CA GLY A 469 -0.51 -7.02 7.22
C GLY A 469 -1.81 -6.86 6.42
N ILE A 470 -2.39 -5.65 6.34
CA ILE A 470 -3.67 -5.39 5.64
C ILE A 470 -3.67 -5.81 4.16
N GLN A 471 -2.50 -5.80 3.51
CA GLN A 471 -2.33 -6.13 2.09
C GLN A 471 -2.84 -7.52 1.72
N ARG A 472 -2.97 -8.43 2.70
CA ARG A 472 -3.55 -9.76 2.50
C ARG A 472 -5.05 -9.72 2.21
N TYR A 473 -5.74 -8.67 2.67
CA TYR A 473 -7.20 -8.62 2.71
C TYR A 473 -7.78 -7.49 1.87
N SER A 474 -7.11 -6.34 1.78
CA SER A 474 -7.72 -5.13 1.19
C SER A 474 -6.70 -4.24 0.48
N ALA A 475 -7.16 -3.53 -0.54
CA ALA A 475 -6.56 -2.27 -0.99
C ALA A 475 -6.83 -1.17 0.05
N VAL A 476 -6.11 -0.06 -0.01
CA VAL A 476 -6.33 1.09 0.87
C VAL A 476 -6.44 2.39 0.09
N TRP A 477 -7.25 3.34 0.57
CA TRP A 477 -7.22 4.71 0.07
C TRP A 477 -6.86 5.70 1.18
N THR A 478 -6.30 6.86 0.85
CA THR A 478 -5.75 7.80 1.83
C THR A 478 -6.78 8.69 2.56
N GLY A 479 -8.04 8.27 2.61
CA GLY A 479 -9.12 9.01 3.25
C GLY A 479 -9.42 10.36 2.59
N ASP A 480 -9.97 11.27 3.39
CA ASP A 480 -10.73 12.43 2.95
C ASP A 480 -9.84 13.62 2.53
N ASN A 481 -8.96 13.42 1.55
CA ASN A 481 -8.09 14.51 1.07
C ASN A 481 -8.90 15.68 0.49
N THR A 482 -8.38 16.90 0.57
CA THR A 482 -9.04 18.10 0.05
C THR A 482 -8.55 18.44 -1.36
N SER A 483 -9.40 19.11 -2.15
CA SER A 483 -9.13 19.69 -3.46
C SER A 483 -8.12 20.85 -3.39
N TRP A 484 -6.93 20.59 -2.85
CA TRP A 484 -5.81 21.52 -2.68
C TRP A 484 -4.56 21.01 -3.42
N TRP A 485 -3.75 21.95 -3.91
CA TRP A 485 -2.48 21.61 -4.58
C TRP A 485 -1.48 20.95 -3.62
N GLU A 486 -1.54 21.33 -2.34
CA GLU A 486 -0.75 20.77 -1.25
C GLU A 486 -1.10 19.30 -0.99
N HIS A 487 -2.36 18.90 -1.18
CA HIS A 487 -2.79 17.51 -1.04
C HIS A 487 -2.41 16.68 -2.26
N LEU A 488 -2.44 17.27 -3.47
CA LEU A 488 -1.88 16.62 -4.66
C LEU A 488 -0.37 16.33 -4.48
N GLU A 489 0.37 17.30 -3.93
CA GLU A 489 1.79 17.14 -3.64
C GLU A 489 2.05 16.11 -2.53
N SER A 490 1.33 16.19 -1.42
CA SER A 490 1.56 15.31 -0.25
C SER A 490 1.15 13.86 -0.49
N ALA A 491 0.23 13.60 -1.43
CA ALA A 491 -0.17 12.25 -1.82
C ALA A 491 1.00 11.42 -2.35
N ILE A 492 1.97 12.04 -3.04
CA ILE A 492 3.11 11.33 -3.66
C ILE A 492 4.00 10.64 -2.61
N PRO A 493 4.63 11.35 -1.65
CA PRO A 493 5.44 10.70 -0.61
C PRO A 493 4.62 9.84 0.35
N MET A 494 3.32 10.14 0.53
CA MET A 494 2.41 9.32 1.34
C MET A 494 2.19 7.95 0.70
N HIS A 495 1.82 7.89 -0.58
CA HIS A 495 1.64 6.63 -1.31
C HIS A 495 2.94 5.81 -1.39
N MET A 496 4.09 6.46 -1.62
CA MET A 496 5.39 5.78 -1.62
C MET A 496 5.69 5.13 -0.27
N ASN A 497 5.43 5.81 0.84
CA ASN A 497 5.67 5.24 2.18
C ASN A 497 4.68 4.13 2.53
N ILE A 498 3.40 4.23 2.13
CA ILE A 498 2.44 3.13 2.28
C ILE A 498 2.92 1.90 1.48
N GLY A 499 3.43 2.10 0.26
CA GLY A 499 4.05 1.05 -0.54
C GLY A 499 5.30 0.43 0.11
N MET A 500 6.22 1.27 0.61
CA MET A 500 7.40 0.82 1.38
C MET A 500 7.02 0.08 2.66
N SER A 501 5.82 0.34 3.19
CA SER A 501 5.23 -0.36 4.33
C SER A 501 4.48 -1.65 3.96
N GLY A 502 4.74 -2.21 2.78
CA GLY A 502 4.22 -3.51 2.34
C GLY A 502 2.76 -3.48 1.87
N VAL A 503 2.19 -2.29 1.63
CA VAL A 503 0.83 -2.12 1.10
C VAL A 503 0.89 -1.57 -0.33
N PRO A 504 1.04 -2.45 -1.33
CA PRO A 504 1.25 -2.05 -2.72
C PRO A 504 0.00 -1.45 -3.40
N PHE A 505 -1.21 -1.81 -2.97
CA PHE A 505 -2.47 -1.38 -3.61
C PHE A 505 -3.05 -0.17 -2.88
N VAL A 506 -2.51 1.01 -3.18
CA VAL A 506 -2.84 2.30 -2.55
C VAL A 506 -3.19 3.39 -3.58
N GLY A 507 -4.02 4.35 -3.18
CA GLY A 507 -4.32 5.59 -3.91
C GLY A 507 -5.09 6.58 -3.03
N GLY A 508 -5.48 7.72 -3.59
CA GLY A 508 -6.28 8.73 -2.90
C GLY A 508 -7.47 9.17 -3.76
N ASP A 509 -8.29 10.09 -3.25
CA ASP A 509 -9.43 10.59 -3.99
C ASP A 509 -8.98 11.60 -5.05
N VAL A 510 -9.01 11.15 -6.31
CA VAL A 510 -8.57 11.94 -7.46
C VAL A 510 -9.52 13.12 -7.65
N GLY A 511 -8.94 14.31 -7.55
CA GLY A 511 -9.67 15.58 -7.55
C GLY A 511 -9.78 16.20 -6.17
N GLY A 512 -9.77 15.40 -5.10
CA GLY A 512 -10.08 15.81 -3.73
C GLY A 512 -11.50 15.45 -3.31
N PHE A 513 -11.64 14.87 -2.12
CA PHE A 513 -12.90 14.59 -1.46
C PHE A 513 -13.59 15.87 -1.00
N GLN A 514 -12.87 16.70 -0.23
CA GLN A 514 -13.35 17.98 0.32
C GLN A 514 -13.09 19.14 -0.64
N GLY A 515 -14.00 20.12 -0.67
CA GLY A 515 -13.83 21.38 -1.41
C GLY A 515 -13.84 21.23 -2.93
N ASP A 516 -13.87 22.38 -3.62
CA ASP A 516 -14.05 22.43 -5.08
C ASP A 516 -12.73 22.43 -5.82
N ALA A 517 -12.50 21.43 -6.68
CA ALA A 517 -11.36 21.43 -7.58
C ALA A 517 -11.50 22.50 -8.68
N THR A 518 -10.37 23.08 -9.08
CA THR A 518 -10.32 23.79 -10.37
C THR A 518 -10.11 22.80 -11.50
N GLY A 519 -10.48 23.15 -12.74
CA GLY A 519 -10.21 22.29 -13.90
C GLY A 519 -8.72 21.98 -14.09
N GLU A 520 -7.82 22.90 -13.75
CA GLU A 520 -6.37 22.64 -13.77
C GLU A 520 -5.96 21.62 -12.71
N LEU A 521 -6.40 21.83 -11.46
CA LEU A 521 -6.09 20.91 -10.36
C LEU A 521 -6.64 19.50 -10.65
N PHE A 522 -7.88 19.39 -11.12
CA PHE A 522 -8.47 18.11 -11.48
C PHE A 522 -7.69 17.39 -12.59
N ALA A 523 -7.28 18.12 -13.64
CA ALA A 523 -6.45 17.55 -14.70
C ALA A 523 -5.10 17.03 -14.19
N ARG A 524 -4.46 17.72 -13.24
CA ARG A 524 -3.20 17.26 -12.61
C ARG A 524 -3.42 16.08 -11.66
N TRP A 525 -4.56 16.03 -10.98
CA TRP A 525 -4.98 14.86 -10.22
C TRP A 525 -5.20 13.63 -11.10
N ILE A 526 -5.87 13.77 -12.24
CA ILE A 526 -6.06 12.68 -13.20
C ILE A 526 -4.71 12.18 -13.73
N GLN A 527 -3.77 13.09 -14.00
CA GLN A 527 -2.40 12.73 -14.39
C GLN A 527 -1.71 11.88 -13.34
N LEU A 528 -1.73 12.28 -12.06
CA LEU A 528 -1.15 11.48 -10.98
C LEU A 528 -1.90 10.14 -10.81
N GLY A 529 -3.23 10.18 -10.79
CA GLY A 529 -4.09 9.02 -10.53
C GLY A 529 -3.92 7.89 -11.55
N ALA A 530 -3.64 8.20 -12.81
CA ALA A 530 -3.34 7.17 -13.82
C ALA A 530 -2.12 6.31 -13.45
N PHE A 531 -1.21 6.83 -12.61
CA PHE A 531 0.00 6.19 -12.13
C PHE A 531 -0.02 5.91 -10.62
N THR A 532 -1.17 5.95 -9.96
CA THR A 532 -1.36 5.36 -8.63
C THR A 532 -1.86 3.91 -8.77
N PRO A 533 -1.49 2.99 -7.86
CA PRO A 533 -1.99 1.61 -7.90
C PRO A 533 -3.53 1.53 -7.89
N PHE A 534 -4.19 2.32 -7.04
CA PHE A 534 -5.64 2.53 -6.98
C PHE A 534 -6.02 3.86 -7.62
N PHE A 535 -6.94 3.86 -8.60
CA PHE A 535 -7.30 5.03 -9.40
C PHE A 535 -8.81 5.29 -9.34
N ARG A 536 -9.24 6.11 -8.37
CA ARG A 536 -10.65 6.46 -8.14
C ARG A 536 -10.86 7.97 -8.12
N GLY A 537 -11.75 8.48 -8.97
CA GLY A 537 -12.33 9.82 -8.82
C GLY A 537 -13.39 9.80 -7.72
N HIS A 538 -13.31 10.71 -6.75
CA HIS A 538 -14.28 10.79 -5.66
C HIS A 538 -14.34 12.21 -5.09
N SER A 539 -15.54 12.70 -4.81
CA SER A 539 -15.78 13.98 -4.13
C SER A 539 -17.03 13.94 -3.25
N ALA A 540 -17.12 14.86 -2.30
CA ALA A 540 -18.24 14.97 -1.38
C ALA A 540 -19.49 15.62 -2.00
N ILE A 541 -20.67 15.41 -1.42
CA ILE A 541 -21.96 15.77 -2.04
C ILE A 541 -22.12 17.27 -2.27
N TYR A 542 -21.52 18.06 -1.38
CA TYR A 542 -21.58 19.51 -1.36
C TYR A 542 -20.49 20.20 -2.19
N THR A 543 -19.65 19.44 -2.89
CA THR A 543 -18.67 19.98 -3.85
C THR A 543 -19.31 20.18 -5.23
N ILE A 544 -18.64 20.90 -6.12
CA ILE A 544 -18.97 20.85 -7.55
C ILE A 544 -18.87 19.41 -8.10
N GLN A 545 -19.45 19.16 -9.27
CA GLN A 545 -19.23 17.91 -9.99
C GLN A 545 -17.77 17.77 -10.41
N GLN A 546 -17.22 16.56 -10.27
CA GLN A 546 -15.81 16.25 -10.55
C GLN A 546 -15.66 14.93 -11.33
N GLU A 547 -16.67 14.56 -12.11
CA GLU A 547 -16.55 13.54 -13.14
C GLU A 547 -15.57 14.00 -14.24
N PRO A 548 -14.96 13.08 -15.02
CA PRO A 548 -13.97 13.42 -16.05
C PRO A 548 -14.36 14.53 -17.03
N TRP A 549 -15.67 14.74 -17.24
CA TRP A 549 -16.27 15.73 -18.16
C TRP A 549 -16.94 16.92 -17.45
N ALA A 550 -16.83 17.03 -16.12
CA ALA A 550 -17.55 18.07 -15.36
C ALA A 550 -17.01 19.50 -15.59
N PHE A 551 -15.81 19.62 -16.19
CA PHE A 551 -15.16 20.89 -16.46
C PHE A 551 -15.31 21.27 -17.95
N ASN A 552 -14.26 21.82 -18.59
CA ASN A 552 -14.30 22.17 -20.01
C ASN A 552 -13.76 21.02 -20.90
N GLU A 553 -13.96 21.14 -22.21
CA GLU A 553 -13.53 20.15 -23.22
C GLU A 553 -12.04 19.82 -23.14
N LYS A 554 -11.20 20.78 -22.75
CA LYS A 554 -9.76 20.56 -22.57
C LYS A 554 -9.48 19.62 -21.41
N VAL A 555 -10.14 19.83 -20.27
CA VAL A 555 -10.02 18.94 -19.10
C VAL A 555 -10.60 17.56 -19.41
N GLU A 556 -11.74 17.49 -20.10
CA GLU A 556 -12.32 16.21 -20.56
C GLU A 556 -11.34 15.43 -21.45
N ALA A 557 -10.72 16.09 -22.44
CA ALA A 557 -9.72 15.49 -23.31
C ALA A 557 -8.48 15.01 -22.55
N ILE A 558 -8.01 15.79 -21.56
CA ILE A 558 -6.91 15.38 -20.68
C ILE A 558 -7.31 14.16 -19.87
N SER A 559 -8.51 14.16 -19.28
CA SER A 559 -8.99 13.04 -18.47
C SER A 559 -9.04 11.77 -19.30
N LYS A 560 -9.64 11.84 -20.50
CA LYS A 560 -9.67 10.72 -21.43
C LYS A 560 -8.27 10.25 -21.81
N LYS A 561 -7.32 11.16 -22.12
CA LYS A 561 -5.94 10.80 -22.50
C LYS A 561 -5.26 9.93 -21.44
N TYR A 562 -5.35 10.31 -20.16
CA TYR A 562 -4.65 9.58 -19.08
C TYR A 562 -5.42 8.34 -18.61
N ILE A 563 -6.76 8.36 -18.68
CA ILE A 563 -7.56 7.14 -18.49
C ILE A 563 -7.24 6.14 -19.61
N ASP A 564 -7.24 6.55 -20.89
CA ASP A 564 -6.84 5.68 -22.00
C ASP A 564 -5.42 5.12 -21.80
N LEU A 565 -4.48 5.95 -21.31
CA LEU A 565 -3.11 5.51 -21.01
C LEU A 565 -3.08 4.45 -19.90
N ARG A 566 -3.93 4.57 -18.87
CA ARG A 566 -4.09 3.54 -17.83
C ARG A 566 -4.49 2.19 -18.43
N TYR A 567 -5.45 2.18 -19.36
CA TYR A 567 -5.93 0.96 -20.02
C TYR A 567 -4.91 0.42 -21.03
N LYS A 568 -4.21 1.30 -21.74
CA LYS A 568 -3.09 0.93 -22.61
C LYS A 568 -2.01 0.20 -21.81
N LEU A 569 -1.65 0.71 -20.63
CA LEU A 569 -0.65 0.13 -19.74
C LEU A 569 -1.18 -1.00 -18.86
N LEU A 570 -2.44 -1.44 -19.01
CA LEU A 570 -3.03 -2.47 -18.15
C LEU A 570 -2.19 -3.76 -18.04
N PRO A 571 -1.58 -4.30 -19.12
CA PRO A 571 -0.69 -5.46 -19.02
C PRO A 571 0.57 -5.18 -18.20
N TYR A 572 1.14 -3.98 -18.29
CA TYR A 572 2.28 -3.56 -17.47
C TYR A 572 1.86 -3.44 -16.00
N ASN A 573 0.75 -2.76 -15.72
CA ASN A 573 0.21 -2.59 -14.38
C ASN A 573 -0.05 -3.96 -13.74
N TYR A 574 -0.73 -4.84 -14.47
CA TYR A 574 -1.05 -6.18 -13.99
C TYR A 574 0.20 -7.01 -13.66
N ASN A 575 1.26 -6.86 -14.45
CA ASN A 575 2.54 -7.50 -14.18
C ASN A 575 3.25 -6.90 -12.95
N GLU A 576 3.14 -5.60 -12.71
CA GLU A 576 3.65 -4.98 -11.48
C GLU A 576 2.87 -5.44 -10.23
N PHE A 577 1.56 -5.68 -10.35
CA PHE A 577 0.77 -6.33 -9.30
C PHE A 577 1.18 -7.79 -9.08
N TYR A 578 1.52 -8.52 -10.15
CA TYR A 578 2.11 -9.86 -10.03
C TYR A 578 3.45 -9.83 -9.28
N LYS A 579 4.36 -8.91 -9.64
CA LYS A 579 5.62 -8.70 -8.90
C LYS A 579 5.35 -8.36 -7.44
N ALA A 580 4.39 -7.48 -7.14
CA ALA A 580 4.03 -7.14 -5.76
C ALA A 580 3.49 -8.37 -4.99
N SER A 581 2.69 -9.23 -5.62
CA SER A 581 2.16 -10.45 -5.01
C SER A 581 3.24 -11.52 -4.73
N THR A 582 4.33 -11.53 -5.51
CA THR A 582 5.40 -12.53 -5.41
C THR A 582 6.66 -12.02 -4.72
N THR A 583 6.83 -10.70 -4.54
CA THR A 583 8.03 -10.11 -3.93
C THR A 583 7.72 -9.12 -2.81
N GLY A 584 6.52 -8.57 -2.75
CA GLY A 584 6.13 -7.50 -1.81
C GLY A 584 6.59 -6.09 -2.21
N ILE A 585 7.34 -5.95 -3.31
CA ILE A 585 7.83 -4.65 -3.78
C ILE A 585 6.66 -3.82 -4.35
N PRO A 586 6.52 -2.53 -3.98
CA PRO A 586 5.40 -1.72 -4.41
C PRO A 586 5.47 -1.36 -5.90
N ILE A 587 4.32 -1.01 -6.46
CA ILE A 587 4.22 -0.52 -7.84
C ILE A 587 4.74 0.92 -7.92
N MET A 588 4.30 1.80 -7.00
CA MET A 588 4.81 3.16 -6.89
C MET A 588 6.06 3.16 -5.99
N ARG A 589 7.23 3.38 -6.58
CA ARG A 589 8.53 3.20 -5.92
C ARG A 589 9.26 4.53 -5.77
N PRO A 590 9.69 4.92 -4.55
CA PRO A 590 10.60 6.04 -4.42
C PRO A 590 11.93 5.72 -5.09
N LEU A 591 12.58 6.70 -5.70
CA LEU A 591 13.81 6.47 -6.47
C LEU A 591 14.92 5.84 -5.60
N VAL A 592 14.99 6.17 -4.31
CA VAL A 592 15.92 5.56 -3.34
C VAL A 592 15.80 4.03 -3.26
N LEU A 593 14.61 3.45 -3.52
CA LEU A 593 14.41 1.99 -3.52
C LEU A 593 15.20 1.29 -4.64
N GLU A 594 15.46 1.99 -5.74
CA GLU A 594 16.15 1.47 -6.93
C GLU A 594 17.57 2.02 -7.09
N TYR A 595 17.85 3.20 -6.51
CA TYR A 595 19.10 3.95 -6.68
C TYR A 595 19.69 4.38 -5.33
N GLU A 596 19.73 3.49 -4.33
CA GLU A 596 20.18 3.78 -2.95
C GLU A 596 21.64 4.31 -2.83
N ALA A 597 22.46 4.14 -3.87
CA ALA A 597 23.83 4.70 -3.91
C ALA A 597 23.86 6.19 -4.34
N ASP A 598 22.74 6.72 -4.84
CA ASP A 598 22.62 8.09 -5.34
C ASP A 598 21.98 8.98 -4.27
N LYS A 599 22.76 9.89 -3.68
CA LYS A 599 22.29 10.73 -2.57
C LYS A 599 21.21 11.72 -2.97
N GLU A 600 21.12 12.08 -4.26
CA GLU A 600 20.11 13.02 -4.76
C GLU A 600 18.69 12.43 -4.60
N VAL A 601 18.54 11.10 -4.60
CA VAL A 601 17.22 10.45 -4.57
C VAL A 601 16.65 10.22 -3.18
N TYR A 602 17.41 10.50 -2.11
CA TYR A 602 17.05 10.12 -0.75
C TYR A 602 15.77 10.80 -0.25
N ASN A 603 15.48 12.01 -0.75
CA ASN A 603 14.31 12.79 -0.36
C ASN A 603 13.62 13.48 -1.56
N LEU A 604 13.57 12.81 -2.72
CA LEU A 604 12.74 13.26 -3.84
C LEU A 604 11.27 12.96 -3.54
N ASN A 605 10.45 14.00 -3.47
CA ASN A 605 9.06 13.92 -3.00
C ASN A 605 8.03 14.03 -4.13
N ASP A 606 8.45 14.54 -5.28
CA ASP A 606 7.58 14.99 -6.37
C ASP A 606 7.82 14.23 -7.69
N GLU A 607 8.58 13.14 -7.61
CA GLU A 607 8.78 12.18 -8.69
C GLU A 607 9.02 10.78 -8.13
N PHE A 608 8.64 9.77 -8.91
CA PHE A 608 8.69 8.37 -8.51
C PHE A 608 8.85 7.45 -9.71
N LEU A 609 9.22 6.19 -9.46
CA LEU A 609 9.17 5.14 -10.47
C LEU A 609 7.84 4.41 -10.37
N TYR A 610 7.19 4.20 -11.49
CA TYR A 610 6.03 3.36 -11.65
C TYR A 610 6.48 2.01 -12.21
N GLY A 611 6.56 1.00 -11.34
CA GLY A 611 7.40 -0.17 -11.51
C GLY A 611 8.88 0.18 -11.47
N GLU A 612 9.72 -0.49 -12.26
CA GLU A 612 11.16 -0.18 -12.38
C GLU A 612 11.52 0.58 -13.66
N ASN A 613 10.56 0.73 -14.57
CA ASN A 613 10.83 1.12 -15.95
C ASN A 613 10.43 2.56 -16.30
N ILE A 614 9.43 3.12 -15.62
CA ILE A 614 8.83 4.41 -15.97
C ILE A 614 9.02 5.38 -14.81
N LEU A 615 9.72 6.49 -15.02
CA LEU A 615 9.77 7.61 -14.09
C LEU A 615 8.61 8.57 -14.40
N VAL A 616 7.88 8.98 -13.37
CA VAL A 616 6.74 9.89 -13.44
C VAL A 616 7.01 11.09 -12.53
N ALA A 617 6.90 12.31 -13.08
CA ALA A 617 7.17 13.55 -12.34
C ALA A 617 6.00 14.55 -12.46
N PRO A 618 4.95 14.41 -11.62
CA PRO A 618 3.77 15.27 -11.65
C PRO A 618 4.04 16.76 -11.41
N VAL A 619 3.20 17.59 -12.02
CA VAL A 619 3.13 19.03 -11.72
C VAL A 619 2.14 19.24 -10.57
N THR A 620 2.64 19.75 -9.45
CA THR A 620 1.91 19.86 -8.18
C THR A 620 1.65 21.31 -7.76
N ARG A 621 1.81 22.27 -8.68
CA ARG A 621 1.59 23.70 -8.45
C ARG A 621 0.79 24.33 -9.59
N PRO A 622 -0.07 25.33 -9.29
CA PRO A 622 -0.90 25.98 -10.30
C PRO A 622 -0.07 26.74 -11.32
N SER A 623 -0.54 26.74 -12.58
CA SER A 623 0.04 27.50 -13.71
C SER A 623 1.49 27.15 -14.07
N VAL A 624 2.04 26.07 -13.51
CA VAL A 624 3.37 25.58 -13.86
C VAL A 624 3.31 24.82 -15.18
N THR A 625 4.14 25.23 -16.13
CA THR A 625 4.22 24.67 -17.49
C THR A 625 5.59 24.09 -17.83
N LYS A 626 6.53 24.08 -16.86
CA LYS A 626 7.83 23.43 -16.96
C LYS A 626 8.16 22.75 -15.63
N LYS A 627 8.85 21.62 -15.67
CA LYS A 627 9.22 20.85 -14.49
C LYS A 627 10.72 20.55 -14.50
N CYS A 628 11.40 20.79 -13.38
CA CYS A 628 12.73 20.26 -13.14
C CYS A 628 12.58 18.82 -12.64
N VAL A 629 13.26 17.87 -13.27
CA VAL A 629 13.15 16.43 -13.01
C VAL A 629 14.56 15.89 -12.79
N TYR A 630 14.79 15.11 -11.73
CA TYR A 630 16.04 14.38 -11.58
C TYR A 630 15.96 13.03 -12.29
N LEU A 631 16.84 12.80 -13.25
CA LEU A 631 17.00 11.48 -13.86
C LEU A 631 18.20 10.79 -13.21
N PRO A 632 18.02 9.66 -12.49
CA PRO A 632 19.14 8.89 -11.95
C PRO A 632 20.11 8.43 -13.03
N LYS A 633 21.33 8.09 -12.66
CA LYS A 633 22.36 7.61 -13.60
C LYS A 633 21.81 6.48 -14.47
N GLY A 634 21.90 6.65 -15.79
CA GLY A 634 21.40 5.69 -16.76
C GLY A 634 21.01 6.33 -18.08
N CYS A 635 20.31 5.55 -18.90
CA CYS A 635 19.73 5.97 -20.16
C CYS A 635 18.23 6.17 -19.97
N TRP A 636 17.69 7.31 -20.38
CA TRP A 636 16.27 7.64 -20.27
C TRP A 636 15.73 8.16 -21.60
N PHE A 637 14.47 7.87 -21.88
CA PHE A 637 13.74 8.41 -23.03
C PHE A 637 12.54 9.19 -22.54
N ASN A 638 12.36 10.42 -23.00
CA ASN A 638 11.11 11.13 -22.76
C ASN A 638 9.96 10.40 -23.48
N TYR A 639 8.93 9.99 -22.73
CA TYR A 639 7.83 9.17 -23.26
C TYR A 639 7.05 9.86 -24.38
N TRP A 640 6.97 11.20 -24.38
CA TRP A 640 6.17 11.96 -25.35
C TRP A 640 6.97 12.38 -26.58
N THR A 641 8.22 12.80 -26.39
CA THR A 641 9.07 13.34 -27.46
C THR A 641 10.00 12.29 -28.08
N GLU A 642 10.13 11.12 -27.44
CA GLU A 642 11.07 10.04 -27.81
C GLU A 642 12.55 10.46 -27.70
N GLU A 643 12.83 11.63 -27.10
CA GLU A 643 14.18 12.16 -26.90
C GLU A 643 14.98 11.30 -25.92
N TYR A 644 16.18 10.90 -26.34
CA TYR A 644 17.18 10.26 -25.49
C TYR A 644 17.85 11.28 -24.56
N ILE A 645 17.96 10.94 -23.28
CA ILE A 645 18.58 11.76 -22.25
C ILE A 645 19.48 10.88 -21.38
N GLU A 646 20.75 11.26 -21.29
CA GLU A 646 21.68 10.69 -20.32
C GLU A 646 21.36 11.21 -18.91
N GLY A 647 21.16 10.30 -17.95
CA GLY A 647 20.83 10.60 -16.56
C GLY A 647 22.04 10.95 -15.67
N GLY A 648 21.83 10.94 -14.37
CA GLY A 648 22.73 11.47 -13.35
C GLY A 648 22.68 12.99 -13.23
N LYS A 649 21.54 13.61 -13.61
CA LYS A 649 21.39 15.06 -13.67
C LYS A 649 19.93 15.50 -13.61
N TYR A 650 19.75 16.76 -13.24
CA TYR A 650 18.49 17.47 -13.39
C TYR A 650 18.27 17.92 -14.84
N VAL A 651 17.04 17.79 -15.33
CA VAL A 651 16.61 18.31 -16.62
C VAL A 651 15.37 19.18 -16.46
N LEU A 652 15.31 20.28 -17.22
CA LEU A 652 14.12 21.13 -17.28
C LEU A 652 13.32 20.76 -18.52
N VAL A 653 12.09 20.29 -18.33
CA VAL A 653 11.21 19.83 -19.42
C VAL A 653 9.92 20.64 -19.47
N ASP A 654 9.34 20.72 -20.67
CA ASP A 654 8.00 21.29 -20.84
C ASP A 654 6.95 20.35 -20.24
N ALA A 655 6.05 20.94 -19.47
CA ALA A 655 4.98 20.27 -18.75
C ALA A 655 3.68 21.10 -18.82
N PRO A 656 3.20 21.48 -20.03
CA PRO A 656 1.90 22.15 -20.16
C PRO A 656 0.78 21.30 -19.53
N MET A 657 -0.39 21.91 -19.33
CA MET A 657 -1.50 21.30 -18.59
C MET A 657 -1.88 19.88 -19.05
N ASP A 658 -1.70 19.55 -20.33
CA ASP A 658 -2.02 18.26 -20.94
C ASP A 658 -0.85 17.25 -20.98
N VAL A 659 0.34 17.62 -20.50
CA VAL A 659 1.55 16.80 -20.49
C VAL A 659 2.07 16.58 -19.07
N LEU A 660 2.09 15.32 -18.66
CA LEU A 660 2.75 14.81 -17.46
C LEU A 660 4.17 14.38 -17.84
N PRO A 661 5.24 15.00 -17.31
CA PRO A 661 6.60 14.52 -17.53
C PRO A 661 6.77 13.04 -17.17
N MET A 662 7.20 12.26 -18.15
CA MET A 662 7.39 10.80 -18.03
C MET A 662 8.63 10.37 -18.81
N PHE A 663 9.40 9.46 -18.23
CA PHE A 663 10.63 8.96 -18.84
C PHE A 663 10.73 7.45 -18.72
N VAL A 664 11.07 6.78 -19.82
CA VAL A 664 11.25 5.33 -19.85
C VAL A 664 12.73 5.00 -19.83
N LYS A 665 13.13 4.12 -18.93
CA LYS A 665 14.52 3.67 -18.79
C LYS A 665 14.94 2.85 -20.02
N GLY A 666 16.15 3.05 -20.53
CA GLY A 666 16.74 2.20 -21.56
C GLY A 666 16.83 0.74 -21.11
N GLY A 667 16.62 -0.19 -22.04
CA GLY A 667 16.46 -1.63 -21.77
C GLY A 667 15.04 -2.03 -21.33
N SER A 668 14.10 -1.09 -21.21
CA SER A 668 12.72 -1.42 -20.85
C SER A 668 11.96 -2.03 -22.03
N ILE A 669 11.10 -3.00 -21.73
CA ILE A 669 10.14 -3.60 -22.65
C ILE A 669 8.76 -3.38 -22.02
N ILE A 670 7.94 -2.50 -22.60
CA ILE A 670 6.65 -2.09 -22.04
C ILE A 670 5.52 -2.72 -22.87
N PRO A 671 4.72 -3.64 -22.28
CA PRO A 671 3.57 -4.21 -22.96
C PRO A 671 2.37 -3.25 -22.91
N ASN A 672 1.77 -3.03 -24.07
CA ASN A 672 0.65 -2.12 -24.29
C ASN A 672 -0.53 -2.89 -24.90
N ALA A 673 -1.68 -2.85 -24.24
CA ALA A 673 -2.95 -3.33 -24.74
C ALA A 673 -3.62 -2.33 -25.68
N GLU A 674 -4.61 -2.79 -26.43
CA GLU A 674 -5.55 -1.88 -27.08
C GLU A 674 -6.49 -1.27 -26.03
N VAL A 675 -6.74 0.03 -26.15
CA VAL A 675 -7.68 0.73 -25.26
C VAL A 675 -9.09 0.16 -25.44
N VAL A 676 -9.75 -0.07 -24.30
CA VAL A 676 -11.11 -0.58 -24.17
C VAL A 676 -11.88 0.28 -23.17
N ASN A 677 -13.20 0.30 -23.26
CA ASN A 677 -14.06 1.05 -22.33
C ASN A 677 -14.14 0.43 -20.93
N TYR A 678 -13.85 -0.86 -20.82
CA TYR A 678 -13.77 -1.59 -19.55
C TYR A 678 -12.98 -2.89 -19.76
N VAL A 679 -12.42 -3.44 -18.68
CA VAL A 679 -11.71 -4.73 -18.75
C VAL A 679 -12.69 -5.84 -19.15
N GLY A 680 -12.39 -6.52 -20.26
CA GLY A 680 -13.21 -7.59 -20.81
C GLY A 680 -14.14 -7.18 -21.96
N GLU A 681 -14.16 -5.91 -22.40
CA GLU A 681 -15.01 -5.43 -23.51
C GLU A 681 -14.81 -6.24 -24.81
N LYS A 682 -13.55 -6.54 -25.15
CA LYS A 682 -13.19 -7.32 -26.33
C LYS A 682 -11.95 -8.15 -26.07
N LYS A 683 -11.79 -9.24 -26.84
CA LYS A 683 -10.59 -10.08 -26.80
C LYS A 683 -9.37 -9.27 -27.27
N GLN A 684 -8.31 -9.31 -26.47
CA GLN A 684 -7.04 -8.62 -26.75
C GLN A 684 -6.08 -9.56 -27.48
N ASP A 685 -6.34 -9.90 -28.74
CA ASP A 685 -5.50 -10.86 -29.48
C ASP A 685 -4.19 -10.26 -30.02
N LYS A 686 -4.03 -8.95 -29.96
CA LYS A 686 -2.77 -8.23 -30.20
C LYS A 686 -2.26 -7.57 -28.92
N LEU A 687 -0.94 -7.60 -28.72
CA LEU A 687 -0.24 -6.84 -27.68
C LEU A 687 0.96 -6.12 -28.32
N THR A 688 1.16 -4.85 -28.02
CA THR A 688 2.30 -4.07 -28.54
C THR A 688 3.39 -3.96 -27.50
N LEU A 689 4.63 -4.30 -27.84
CA LEU A 689 5.81 -4.19 -26.99
C LEU A 689 6.65 -2.99 -27.44
N ASP A 690 6.66 -1.94 -26.62
CA ASP A 690 7.58 -0.81 -26.78
C ASP A 690 8.93 -1.17 -26.15
N ILE A 691 9.97 -1.32 -26.97
CA ILE A 691 11.33 -1.69 -26.57
C ILE A 691 12.22 -0.45 -26.66
N TYR A 692 12.73 0.02 -25.54
CA TYR A 692 13.63 1.18 -25.48
C TYR A 692 15.08 0.71 -25.45
N LEU A 693 15.89 1.07 -26.45
CA LEU A 693 17.30 0.66 -26.54
C LEU A 693 18.20 1.38 -25.53
N GLY A 694 19.51 1.17 -25.62
CA GLY A 694 20.53 1.85 -24.80
C GLY A 694 21.13 0.98 -23.69
N LEU A 695 20.37 0.02 -23.16
CA LEU A 695 20.84 -1.02 -22.24
C LEU A 695 20.26 -2.38 -22.66
N ASP A 696 20.91 -3.46 -22.20
CA ASP A 696 20.32 -4.80 -22.27
C ASP A 696 19.05 -4.86 -21.41
N GLY A 697 18.01 -5.50 -21.96
CA GLY A 697 16.68 -5.53 -21.37
C GLY A 697 16.17 -6.94 -21.15
N LYS A 698 15.41 -7.14 -20.07
CA LYS A 698 14.62 -8.33 -19.81
C LYS A 698 13.26 -7.94 -19.25
N TYR A 699 12.24 -8.68 -19.64
CA TYR A 699 10.89 -8.52 -19.11
C TYR A 699 10.18 -9.86 -19.08
N SER A 700 9.41 -10.12 -18.03
CA SER A 700 8.57 -11.31 -17.93
C SER A 700 7.13 -10.85 -17.88
N LEU A 701 6.31 -11.30 -18.84
CA LEU A 701 4.89 -10.97 -18.93
C LEU A 701 4.06 -12.09 -18.32
N TYR A 702 3.37 -11.77 -17.22
CA TYR A 702 2.37 -12.60 -16.59
C TYR A 702 0.98 -12.36 -17.18
N GLU A 703 0.27 -13.42 -17.54
CA GLU A 703 -1.12 -13.37 -18.01
C GLU A 703 -1.94 -14.52 -17.41
N ASP A 704 -3.11 -14.24 -16.89
CA ASP A 704 -4.13 -15.21 -16.44
C ASP A 704 -5.52 -14.66 -16.82
N ASP A 705 -6.59 -15.27 -16.30
CA ASP A 705 -7.96 -14.84 -16.61
C ASP A 705 -8.38 -13.49 -15.98
N GLY A 706 -7.58 -12.93 -15.07
CA GLY A 706 -7.84 -11.68 -14.37
C GLY A 706 -9.03 -11.70 -13.41
N VAL A 707 -9.66 -12.84 -13.15
CA VAL A 707 -10.94 -12.92 -12.42
C VAL A 707 -10.93 -14.03 -11.38
N SER A 708 -10.62 -15.26 -11.77
CA SER A 708 -10.79 -16.42 -10.88
C SER A 708 -9.60 -16.63 -9.95
N ASN A 709 -9.76 -17.53 -8.98
CA ASN A 709 -8.68 -17.99 -8.13
C ASN A 709 -7.77 -19.06 -8.78
N GLU A 710 -8.01 -19.51 -10.01
CA GLU A 710 -7.26 -20.59 -10.69
C GLU A 710 -5.76 -20.29 -10.84
N TYR A 711 -5.36 -19.01 -10.85
CA TYR A 711 -3.95 -18.63 -10.88
C TYR A 711 -3.14 -19.18 -9.70
N LYS A 712 -3.80 -19.41 -8.55
CA LYS A 712 -3.18 -20.02 -7.36
C LYS A 712 -2.78 -21.47 -7.61
N ASP A 713 -3.48 -22.13 -8.51
CA ASP A 713 -3.23 -23.52 -8.92
C ASP A 713 -2.29 -23.62 -10.13
N GLY A 714 -1.67 -22.50 -10.54
CA GLY A 714 -0.73 -22.46 -11.65
C GLY A 714 -1.37 -22.23 -13.02
N VAL A 715 -2.66 -21.90 -13.08
CA VAL A 715 -3.36 -21.60 -14.35
C VAL A 715 -3.04 -20.17 -14.78
N TYR A 716 -1.85 -19.99 -15.34
CA TYR A 716 -1.38 -18.75 -15.93
C TYR A 716 -0.39 -19.03 -17.06
N SER A 717 -0.04 -17.97 -17.79
CA SER A 717 0.99 -17.96 -18.82
C SER A 717 2.09 -16.97 -18.46
N MET A 718 3.32 -17.35 -18.77
CA MET A 718 4.50 -16.51 -18.57
C MET A 718 5.32 -16.49 -19.86
N THR A 719 5.60 -15.29 -20.37
CA THR A 719 6.46 -15.11 -21.54
C THR A 719 7.65 -14.22 -21.19
N GLU A 720 8.86 -14.73 -21.40
CA GLU A 720 10.10 -13.99 -21.21
C GLU A 720 10.48 -13.27 -22.50
N PHE A 721 10.82 -11.99 -22.37
CA PHE A 721 11.36 -11.14 -23.41
C PHE A 721 12.76 -10.70 -23.02
N SER A 722 13.67 -10.65 -23.99
CA SER A 722 14.96 -10.01 -23.81
C SER A 722 15.39 -9.26 -25.05
N VAL A 723 16.13 -8.18 -24.86
CA VAL A 723 16.74 -7.37 -25.93
C VAL A 723 18.20 -7.13 -25.61
N LYS A 724 19.07 -7.28 -26.61
CA LYS A 724 20.50 -6.98 -26.52
C LYS A 724 20.99 -6.30 -27.78
N THR A 725 21.89 -5.34 -27.63
CA THR A 725 22.54 -4.67 -28.77
C THR A 725 24.02 -5.02 -28.82
N GLU A 726 24.44 -5.77 -29.84
CA GLU A 726 25.82 -6.23 -30.01
C GLU A 726 26.22 -6.24 -31.48
N ASN A 727 27.46 -5.86 -31.82
CA ASN A 727 28.02 -5.97 -33.18
C ASN A 727 27.14 -5.38 -34.31
N ASN A 728 26.57 -4.19 -34.12
CA ASN A 728 25.60 -3.57 -35.04
C ASN A 728 24.35 -4.44 -35.31
N LYS A 729 23.92 -5.21 -34.30
CA LYS A 729 22.69 -5.99 -34.33
C LYS A 729 21.88 -5.76 -33.06
N ILE A 730 20.55 -5.79 -33.19
CA ILE A 730 19.64 -5.91 -32.05
C ILE A 730 19.09 -7.33 -32.06
N ASN A 731 19.33 -8.06 -30.97
CA ASN A 731 18.83 -9.40 -30.77
C ASN A 731 17.65 -9.34 -29.80
N ILE A 732 16.47 -9.76 -30.24
CA ILE A 732 15.27 -9.88 -29.42
C ILE A 732 14.93 -11.36 -29.30
N CYS A 733 14.72 -11.84 -28.09
CA CYS A 733 14.23 -13.20 -27.83
C CYS A 733 12.89 -13.13 -27.12
N ILE A 734 11.90 -13.84 -27.68
CA ILE A 734 10.58 -14.06 -27.10
C ILE A 734 10.47 -15.54 -26.77
N LYS A 735 10.24 -15.87 -25.51
CA LYS A 735 10.26 -17.24 -25.03
C LYS A 735 9.07 -17.52 -24.10
N PRO A 736 8.06 -18.26 -24.57
CA PRO A 736 7.04 -18.83 -23.71
C PRO A 736 7.70 -19.76 -22.67
N VAL A 737 7.40 -19.55 -21.38
CA VAL A 737 7.93 -20.35 -20.26
C VAL A 737 6.86 -21.25 -19.67
N THR A 738 5.67 -20.69 -19.42
CA THR A 738 4.49 -21.41 -18.93
C THR A 738 3.32 -21.07 -19.84
N SER A 739 2.49 -22.06 -20.18
CA SER A 739 1.33 -21.89 -21.07
C SER A 739 0.10 -22.63 -20.56
N ALA A 740 -0.13 -22.61 -19.24
CA ALA A 740 -1.28 -23.28 -18.62
C ALA A 740 -2.60 -22.53 -18.83
N TYR A 741 -2.53 -21.24 -19.19
CA TYR A 741 -3.67 -20.39 -19.55
C TYR A 741 -3.59 -19.97 -21.02
N ASP A 742 -4.66 -20.15 -21.81
CA ASP A 742 -4.73 -19.62 -23.18
C ASP A 742 -4.96 -18.11 -23.14
N THR A 743 -3.88 -17.36 -23.34
CA THR A 743 -3.91 -15.89 -23.39
C THR A 743 -4.71 -15.35 -24.57
N GLY A 744 -4.97 -16.19 -25.58
CA GLY A 744 -5.63 -15.79 -26.81
C GLY A 744 -4.83 -14.82 -27.67
N ARG A 745 -3.56 -14.56 -27.33
CA ARG A 745 -2.63 -13.71 -28.09
C ARG A 745 -2.28 -14.38 -29.41
N LYS A 746 -2.38 -13.62 -30.49
CA LYS A 746 -2.02 -14.05 -31.85
C LYS A 746 -0.81 -13.29 -32.38
N VAL A 747 -0.67 -12.01 -32.01
CA VAL A 747 0.34 -11.11 -32.57
C VAL A 747 1.00 -10.29 -31.48
N TYR A 748 2.34 -10.24 -31.50
CA TYR A 748 3.09 -9.19 -30.83
C TYR A 748 3.51 -8.12 -31.85
N GLY A 749 2.99 -6.90 -31.68
CA GLY A 749 3.52 -5.74 -32.38
C GLY A 749 4.78 -5.27 -31.67
N ILE A 750 5.90 -5.14 -32.38
CA ILE A 750 7.16 -4.67 -31.80
C ILE A 750 7.41 -3.25 -32.26
N VAL A 751 7.67 -2.34 -31.33
CA VAL A 751 8.11 -0.97 -31.60
C VAL A 751 9.43 -0.74 -30.87
N ILE A 752 10.52 -0.58 -31.61
CA ILE A 752 11.85 -0.33 -31.05
C ILE A 752 12.14 1.16 -31.11
N HIS A 753 12.45 1.76 -29.97
CA HIS A 753 12.81 3.16 -29.78
C HIS A 753 14.32 3.35 -29.66
N GLY A 754 14.85 4.48 -30.13
CA GLY A 754 16.29 4.80 -30.08
C GLY A 754 17.12 4.15 -31.19
N VAL A 755 16.49 3.84 -32.33
CA VAL A 755 17.12 3.21 -33.51
C VAL A 755 17.82 4.29 -34.35
N LEU A 756 19.06 4.61 -33.98
CA LEU A 756 19.80 5.78 -34.52
C LEU A 756 20.17 5.69 -36.00
N LYS A 757 20.34 4.48 -36.53
CA LYS A 757 20.65 4.20 -37.95
C LYS A 757 19.48 3.47 -38.58
N LYS A 758 19.21 3.67 -39.88
CA LYS A 758 18.24 2.85 -40.59
C LYS A 758 18.76 1.40 -40.65
N PRO A 759 18.02 0.41 -40.14
CA PRO A 759 18.48 -0.96 -40.23
C PRO A 759 18.29 -1.54 -41.65
N VAL A 760 19.08 -2.54 -41.99
CA VAL A 760 19.16 -3.18 -43.31
C VAL A 760 18.18 -4.35 -43.45
N SER A 761 18.05 -5.17 -42.41
CA SER A 761 17.15 -6.32 -42.42
C SER A 761 16.63 -6.71 -41.03
N ILE A 762 15.51 -7.42 -41.00
CA ILE A 762 14.99 -8.16 -39.83
C ILE A 762 15.00 -9.64 -40.22
N ASN A 763 15.74 -10.47 -39.50
CA ASN A 763 15.91 -11.90 -39.82
C ASN A 763 16.39 -12.18 -41.26
N GLY A 764 17.12 -11.23 -41.86
CA GLY A 764 17.61 -11.32 -43.24
C GLY A 764 16.62 -10.82 -44.30
N GLU A 765 15.41 -10.41 -43.93
CA GLU A 765 14.42 -9.81 -44.82
C GLU A 765 14.48 -8.27 -44.79
N GLU A 766 14.23 -7.61 -45.92
CA GLU A 766 14.32 -6.15 -46.05
C GLU A 766 13.30 -5.42 -45.17
N ILE A 767 13.71 -4.29 -44.60
CA ILE A 767 12.90 -3.52 -43.64
C ILE A 767 11.84 -2.68 -44.34
N ILE A 768 10.60 -2.83 -43.87
CA ILE A 768 9.44 -2.17 -44.48
C ILE A 768 9.05 -0.87 -43.74
N LEU A 769 9.30 -0.75 -42.42
CA LEU A 769 8.76 0.35 -41.60
C LEU A 769 9.76 0.93 -40.57
N TYR A 770 10.64 1.84 -41.02
CA TYR A 770 11.50 2.66 -40.16
C TYR A 770 11.10 4.14 -40.24
N ASN A 771 10.84 4.76 -39.09
CA ASN A 771 10.55 6.19 -39.00
C ASN A 771 11.83 6.96 -38.63
N GLU A 772 12.39 7.68 -39.61
CA GLU A 772 13.66 8.37 -39.44
C GLU A 772 13.60 9.59 -38.53
N SER A 773 12.46 10.30 -38.46
CA SER A 773 12.32 11.46 -37.57
C SER A 773 12.18 11.03 -36.11
N LYS A 774 11.50 9.91 -35.88
CA LYS A 774 11.25 9.34 -34.55
C LYS A 774 12.33 8.38 -34.07
N LYS A 775 13.20 7.92 -34.97
CA LYS A 775 14.18 6.86 -34.70
C LYS A 775 13.51 5.60 -34.15
N THR A 776 12.37 5.23 -34.75
CA THR A 776 11.58 4.06 -34.36
C THR A 776 11.51 3.02 -35.48
N LEU A 777 11.60 1.75 -35.11
CA LEU A 777 11.39 0.60 -36.01
C LEU A 777 10.14 -0.16 -35.56
N SER A 778 9.27 -0.54 -36.50
CA SER A 778 8.07 -1.30 -36.17
C SER A 778 7.90 -2.52 -37.06
N PHE A 779 7.50 -3.64 -36.45
CA PHE A 779 7.14 -4.87 -37.15
C PHE A 779 6.20 -5.72 -36.28
N SER A 780 5.79 -6.89 -36.77
CA SER A 780 4.96 -7.82 -36.02
C SER A 780 5.56 -9.21 -36.01
N VAL A 781 5.31 -9.93 -34.93
CA VAL A 781 5.71 -11.31 -34.74
C VAL A 781 4.45 -12.13 -34.58
N GLU A 782 4.32 -13.13 -35.45
CA GLU A 782 3.28 -14.15 -35.44
C GLU A 782 3.91 -15.49 -34.97
N ASP A 783 3.09 -16.47 -34.59
CA ASP A 783 3.52 -17.73 -33.95
C ASP A 783 4.18 -17.57 -32.56
N LEU A 784 3.34 -17.26 -31.57
CA LEU A 784 3.74 -16.99 -30.20
C LEU A 784 3.89 -18.24 -29.32
N LYS A 785 3.70 -19.45 -29.89
CA LYS A 785 3.76 -20.71 -29.14
C LYS A 785 5.17 -21.29 -29.04
N ALA A 786 6.04 -20.90 -29.96
CA ALA A 786 7.45 -21.29 -29.97
C ALA A 786 8.34 -20.12 -29.55
N LYS A 787 9.59 -20.45 -29.18
CA LYS A 787 10.63 -19.43 -28.99
C LYS A 787 10.90 -18.72 -30.32
N GLN A 788 10.92 -17.39 -30.30
CA GLN A 788 11.28 -16.55 -31.44
C GLN A 788 12.59 -15.83 -31.14
N ASP A 789 13.59 -15.99 -32.01
CA ASP A 789 14.83 -15.23 -32.01
C ASP A 789 14.81 -14.27 -33.21
N ILE A 790 14.88 -12.97 -32.94
CA ILE A 790 14.75 -11.92 -33.94
C ILE A 790 16.04 -11.11 -33.95
N VAL A 791 16.60 -10.91 -35.14
CA VAL A 791 17.85 -10.19 -35.36
C VAL A 791 17.59 -9.03 -36.31
N VAL A 792 17.66 -7.81 -35.78
CA VAL A 792 17.69 -6.58 -36.58
C VAL A 792 19.14 -6.24 -36.90
N GLN A 793 19.49 -6.07 -38.17
CA GLN A 793 20.85 -5.77 -38.61
C GLN A 793 20.94 -4.34 -39.15
N PHE A 794 22.04 -3.63 -38.86
CA PHE A 794 22.32 -2.27 -39.35
C PHE A 794 23.38 -2.21 -40.44
#